data_AF-A0A7H8QYY7-F1
#
_entry.id   AF-A0A7H8QYY7-F1
#
_cell.length_a   1.000
_cell.length_b   1.000
_cell.length_c   1.000
_cell.angle_alpha   90.00
_cell.angle_beta   90.00
_cell.angle_gamma   90.00
#
_symmetry.space_group_name_H-M   'P 1'
#
loop_
_entity.id
_entity.type
_entity.pdbx_description
1 polymer ?
#
loop_
_entity_poly.entity_id
_entity_poly.type
_entity_poly.pdbx_seq_one_letter_code
_entity_poly.pdbx_strand_id
1 'polypeptide(L)'
;MAQTAVARLAGLNVGAPARFVPSGDFGLIGLAVMGQNLILNAADHGFTVVAYNRTVAKVDRFLENEAKGKSVVGAHSIEEFVSKLKTPRRMMLLVMAGKPVDDFIESLLPFVEKGDIIIDGGNSHFPDSNRRAQYLAAKGIRFVGTGVSGGEEGARYGPSLMPGGNEEAWPYIKDVFQSIAAKSDGEACCDWVGDEGAGHYVKMVHNGIEYGDMQLITEAYDILKRGLGLTPYEIGEVFDKWNTGVLDSFLIEITRDILKFKDEDGTALVEKILDKAGQKGTGKWTAINALDLGMPVTLIGEAVFSRCLSAIKDERVRASKILGGPTPKFEGDKQTFIDNLEQALYASKIISYAQGFMLIQNAAKEYGWKLNKPSIALMWRGGCIIRSVFLKDITNAYRNNPDLENLLFDDFFNKAIHKAQDGWRDVVSKGALWGIPTPAFSTALSFYDGYRTKELPANLLQAQRDYFGAHTFRIKPEHASDNFPEGKDIHVNWTGRGGNIQEQRSLMADNKRQSVSAKAQGQQAATSSAAMVPSDEALNKAIGGRIRITTIAPNASTIEGTLFTACSITSLVAINISAQSSNPSSAQQSGDYHIIPISRIQSFQLLSLASSETDGASGAPPLHALDTRALKTREANAVAKLQESEARRGKGVTREAQDIFDAFSRTMPARWDGANIVIADAVVISKPYRVDDCKALVAGDSAALTRVRKVLEMERKKIELRNASTTIGNTNHFARNSTQNKERVAVPTRLDSPAPRKGG
;
A
#
# COMPACT_ATOMS: atom_id res chain seq x y z
N MET A 1 -73.21 28.13 -3.89
CA MET A 1 -71.89 27.75 -3.34
C MET A 1 -70.82 28.52 -4.13
N ALA A 2 -69.71 28.90 -3.49
CA ALA A 2 -68.79 29.97 -3.92
C ALA A 2 -68.29 29.84 -5.39
N GLN A 3 -68.17 30.87 -6.24
CA GLN A 3 -67.52 32.20 -6.11
C GLN A 3 -66.01 32.09 -5.77
N THR A 4 -65.07 32.82 -6.38
CA THR A 4 -65.16 33.96 -7.32
C THR A 4 -63.96 34.02 -8.27
N ALA A 5 -63.99 34.93 -9.25
CA ALA A 5 -63.00 35.06 -10.32
C ALA A 5 -61.77 35.92 -9.99
N VAL A 6 -60.71 35.69 -10.76
CA VAL A 6 -59.69 36.63 -11.28
C VAL A 6 -59.49 37.96 -10.56
N ALA A 7 -58.27 38.16 -10.04
CA ALA A 7 -57.67 39.50 -9.89
C ALA A 7 -56.26 39.50 -10.52
N ARG A 8 -56.09 40.20 -11.65
CA ARG A 8 -54.75 40.62 -12.11
C ARG A 8 -54.30 41.77 -11.22
N LEU A 9 -53.23 41.57 -10.44
CA LEU A 9 -52.54 42.64 -9.72
C LEU A 9 -51.22 42.98 -10.43
N ALA A 10 -50.86 44.26 -10.37
CA ALA A 10 -49.89 44.86 -11.28
C ALA A 10 -48.43 44.51 -10.95
N GLY A 11 -47.62 44.41 -12.01
CA GLY A 11 -46.48 45.33 -12.17
C GLY A 11 -45.27 45.18 -11.25
N LEU A 12 -45.24 44.22 -10.32
CA LEU A 12 -44.00 43.86 -9.63
C LEU A 12 -43.18 42.94 -10.52
N ASN A 13 -42.30 43.55 -11.31
CA ASN A 13 -41.19 42.88 -11.96
C ASN A 13 -40.24 42.38 -10.84
N VAL A 14 -40.50 41.18 -10.33
CA VAL A 14 -39.62 40.50 -9.38
C VAL A 14 -38.32 40.29 -10.12
N GLY A 15 -37.34 41.14 -9.86
CA GLY A 15 -36.11 41.21 -10.65
C GLY A 15 -35.50 39.81 -10.72
N ALA A 16 -35.12 39.39 -11.93
CA ALA A 16 -34.35 38.16 -12.11
C ALA A 16 -33.19 38.17 -11.10
N PRO A 17 -32.90 37.05 -10.42
CA PRO A 17 -31.87 37.01 -9.40
C PRO A 17 -30.60 37.61 -9.97
N ALA A 18 -30.04 38.59 -9.24
CA ALA A 18 -29.02 39.49 -9.76
C ALA A 18 -27.95 38.68 -10.51
N ARG A 19 -27.80 38.93 -11.82
CA ARG A 19 -26.88 38.18 -12.67
C ARG A 19 -25.49 38.22 -12.05
N PHE A 20 -25.11 37.12 -11.41
CA PHE A 20 -23.85 37.02 -10.70
C PHE A 20 -22.76 37.10 -11.77
N VAL A 21 -21.98 38.19 -11.76
CA VAL A 21 -20.88 38.34 -12.72
C VAL A 21 -19.79 37.35 -12.30
N PRO A 22 -19.42 36.36 -13.14
CA PRO A 22 -18.46 35.35 -12.74
C PRO A 22 -17.09 35.98 -12.46
N SER A 23 -16.65 35.91 -11.21
CA SER A 23 -15.42 36.56 -10.73
C SER A 23 -14.28 35.58 -10.51
N GLY A 24 -14.57 34.28 -10.33
CA GLY A 24 -13.60 33.23 -10.08
C GLY A 24 -12.73 32.94 -11.30
N ASP A 25 -11.42 33.12 -11.16
CA ASP A 25 -10.43 32.67 -12.13
C ASP A 25 -10.31 31.14 -12.12
N PHE A 26 -10.27 30.56 -10.92
CA PHE A 26 -10.00 29.15 -10.70
C PHE A 26 -10.98 28.59 -9.66
N GLY A 27 -11.41 27.33 -9.83
CA GLY A 27 -12.26 26.65 -8.85
C GLY A 27 -11.54 25.43 -8.29
N LEU A 28 -11.64 25.19 -6.98
CA LEU A 28 -11.14 23.98 -6.34
C LEU A 28 -12.22 23.30 -5.48
N ILE A 29 -12.45 22.02 -5.77
CA ILE A 29 -13.33 21.10 -5.03
C ILE A 29 -12.47 20.20 -4.15
N GLY A 30 -12.62 20.30 -2.83
CA GLY A 30 -11.96 19.43 -1.85
C GLY A 30 -11.13 20.17 -0.82
N LEU A 31 -11.75 20.53 0.32
CA LEU A 31 -11.10 21.32 1.38
C LEU A 31 -10.45 20.44 2.46
N ALA A 32 -9.55 19.55 2.03
CA ALA A 32 -8.50 19.00 2.89
C ALA A 32 -7.32 19.97 2.97
N VAL A 33 -6.33 19.73 3.84
CA VAL A 33 -5.19 20.65 4.06
C VAL A 33 -4.47 21.01 2.76
N MET A 34 -4.18 20.02 1.90
CA MET A 34 -3.62 20.24 0.57
C MET A 34 -4.43 21.21 -0.30
N GLY A 35 -5.77 21.10 -0.27
CA GLY A 35 -6.66 21.91 -1.11
C GLY A 35 -6.83 23.33 -0.58
N GLN A 36 -6.93 23.48 0.74
CA GLN A 36 -6.91 24.77 1.41
C GLN A 36 -5.60 25.51 1.09
N ASN A 37 -4.45 24.87 1.28
CA ASN A 37 -3.15 25.47 1.02
C ASN A 37 -2.94 25.84 -0.46
N LEU A 38 -3.42 25.03 -1.40
CA LEU A 38 -3.34 25.36 -2.83
C LEU A 38 -4.27 26.54 -3.21
N ILE A 39 -5.45 26.66 -2.60
CA ILE A 39 -6.32 27.84 -2.75
C ILE A 39 -5.63 29.09 -2.19
N LEU A 40 -5.04 29.01 -0.99
CA LEU A 40 -4.33 30.14 -0.37
C LEU A 40 -3.12 30.58 -1.21
N ASN A 41 -2.40 29.62 -1.79
CA ASN A 41 -1.29 29.87 -2.71
C ASN A 41 -1.77 30.62 -3.97
N ALA A 42 -2.84 30.15 -4.62
CA ALA A 42 -3.43 30.85 -5.77
C ALA A 42 -3.96 32.25 -5.44
N ALA A 43 -4.58 32.43 -4.26
CA ALA A 43 -5.06 33.73 -3.80
C ALA A 43 -3.90 34.72 -3.55
N ASP A 44 -2.79 34.26 -2.96
CA ASP A 44 -1.60 35.10 -2.75
C ASP A 44 -0.92 35.50 -4.06
N HIS A 45 -1.06 34.69 -5.12
CA HIS A 45 -0.63 35.00 -6.48
C HIS A 45 -1.66 35.82 -7.30
N GLY A 46 -2.68 36.40 -6.65
CA GLY A 46 -3.60 37.35 -7.25
C GLY A 46 -4.78 36.75 -8.01
N PHE A 47 -4.99 35.43 -7.95
CA PHE A 47 -6.17 34.79 -8.56
C PHE A 47 -7.38 34.86 -7.64
N THR A 48 -8.58 35.03 -8.21
CA THR A 48 -9.83 34.85 -7.45
C THR A 48 -10.23 33.37 -7.49
N VAL A 49 -10.32 32.72 -6.33
CA VAL A 49 -10.53 31.26 -6.26
C VAL A 49 -11.90 30.93 -5.69
N VAL A 50 -12.67 30.08 -6.39
CA VAL A 50 -13.94 29.55 -5.89
C VAL A 50 -13.66 28.26 -5.12
N ALA A 51 -14.01 28.23 -3.84
CA ALA A 51 -13.82 27.11 -2.95
C ALA A 51 -15.13 26.31 -2.77
N TYR A 52 -15.09 25.00 -3.02
CA TYR A 52 -16.22 24.11 -2.78
C TYR A 52 -15.81 22.80 -2.09
N ASN A 53 -16.74 22.21 -1.34
CA ASN A 53 -16.55 20.92 -0.69
C ASN A 53 -17.90 20.25 -0.40
N ARG A 54 -18.02 18.93 -0.62
CA ARG A 54 -19.24 18.14 -0.37
C ARG A 54 -19.86 18.37 1.02
N THR A 55 -19.01 18.51 2.04
CA THR A 55 -19.43 18.95 3.38
C THR A 55 -19.30 20.46 3.43
N VAL A 56 -20.42 21.15 3.21
CA VAL A 56 -20.47 22.61 2.99
C VAL A 56 -19.91 23.41 4.17
N ALA A 57 -20.12 22.96 5.42
CA ALA A 57 -19.55 23.60 6.61
C ALA A 57 -18.01 23.69 6.63
N LYS A 58 -17.29 22.96 5.77
CA LYS A 58 -15.84 23.16 5.57
C LYS A 58 -15.51 24.42 4.75
N VAL A 59 -16.41 24.82 3.84
CA VAL A 59 -16.31 26.05 3.05
C VAL A 59 -16.45 27.24 3.99
N ASP A 60 -17.52 27.27 4.79
CA ASP A 60 -17.80 28.36 5.74
C ASP A 60 -16.62 28.53 6.72
N ARG A 61 -16.18 27.44 7.38
CA ARG A 61 -15.02 27.46 8.27
C ARG A 61 -13.76 28.01 7.59
N PHE A 62 -13.45 27.58 6.37
CA PHE A 62 -12.25 28.01 5.66
C PHE A 62 -12.27 29.51 5.34
N LEU A 63 -13.43 30.06 4.95
CA LEU A 63 -13.62 31.49 4.68
C LEU A 63 -13.59 32.34 5.96
N GLU A 64 -14.11 31.82 7.06
CA GLU A 64 -14.12 32.50 8.37
C GLU A 64 -12.73 32.52 9.03
N ASN A 65 -11.83 31.60 8.65
CA ASN A 65 -10.52 31.41 9.25
C ASN A 65 -9.40 31.64 8.22
N GLU A 66 -8.86 30.57 7.60
CA GLU A 66 -7.58 30.62 6.89
C GLU A 66 -7.62 31.47 5.60
N ALA A 67 -8.78 31.55 4.94
CA ALA A 67 -9.01 32.36 3.74
C ALA A 67 -9.60 33.76 4.01
N LYS A 68 -9.79 34.14 5.28
CA LYS A 68 -10.40 35.43 5.65
C LYS A 68 -9.61 36.61 5.10
N GLY A 69 -10.28 37.48 4.35
CA GLY A 69 -9.67 38.67 3.75
C GLY A 69 -8.83 38.41 2.49
N LYS A 70 -8.87 37.18 1.93
CA LYS A 70 -8.23 36.84 0.65
C LYS A 70 -9.24 36.84 -0.49
N SER A 71 -8.76 36.76 -1.74
CA SER A 71 -9.54 36.62 -2.98
C SER A 71 -10.17 35.22 -3.13
N VAL A 72 -10.88 34.74 -2.10
CA VAL A 72 -11.50 33.41 -2.07
C VAL A 72 -13.00 33.55 -1.86
N VAL A 73 -13.79 32.87 -2.69
CA VAL A 73 -15.25 32.91 -2.67
C VAL A 73 -15.80 31.49 -2.44
N GLY A 74 -16.68 31.31 -1.46
CA GLY A 74 -17.35 30.02 -1.25
C GLY A 74 -18.42 29.71 -2.28
N ALA A 75 -18.72 28.44 -2.46
CA ALA A 75 -19.97 27.95 -3.00
C ALA A 75 -20.57 26.88 -2.08
N HIS A 76 -21.89 26.76 -2.11
CA HIS A 76 -22.68 25.85 -1.26
C HIS A 76 -23.36 24.75 -2.09
N SER A 77 -23.40 24.89 -3.43
CA SER A 77 -23.77 23.84 -4.40
C SER A 77 -22.78 23.76 -5.58
N ILE A 78 -22.88 22.69 -6.38
CA ILE A 78 -22.08 22.53 -7.60
C ILE A 78 -22.52 23.54 -8.68
N GLU A 79 -23.82 23.79 -8.83
CA GLU A 79 -24.36 24.82 -9.74
C GLU A 79 -23.84 26.23 -9.38
N GLU A 80 -23.78 26.54 -8.08
CA GLU A 80 -23.20 27.79 -7.59
C GLU A 80 -21.69 27.87 -7.83
N PHE A 81 -20.96 26.77 -7.62
CA PHE A 81 -19.53 26.70 -7.90
C PHE A 81 -19.23 26.96 -9.38
N VAL A 82 -19.98 26.32 -10.28
CA VAL A 82 -19.81 26.44 -11.74
C VAL A 82 -20.25 27.81 -12.26
N SER A 83 -21.31 28.41 -11.70
CA SER A 83 -21.78 29.75 -12.13
C SER A 83 -20.88 30.90 -11.66
N LYS A 84 -20.06 30.72 -10.62
CA LYS A 84 -19.09 31.74 -10.14
C LYS A 84 -17.79 31.81 -10.95
N LEU A 85 -17.53 30.85 -11.84
CA LEU A 85 -16.28 30.74 -12.60
C LEU A 85 -16.35 31.44 -13.97
N LYS A 86 -15.28 32.16 -14.31
CA LYS A 86 -15.04 32.72 -15.66
C LYS A 86 -14.92 31.59 -16.69
N THR A 87 -15.33 31.86 -17.93
CA THR A 87 -15.23 30.90 -19.05
C THR A 87 -13.91 31.04 -19.82
N PRO A 88 -13.32 29.95 -20.34
CA PRO A 88 -13.67 28.55 -20.05
C PRO A 88 -13.38 28.21 -18.58
N ARG A 89 -14.28 27.47 -17.94
CA ARG A 89 -14.25 27.21 -16.50
C ARG A 89 -13.08 26.27 -16.18
N ARG A 90 -12.33 26.61 -15.13
CA ARG A 90 -11.12 25.89 -14.68
C ARG A 90 -11.41 25.26 -13.32
N MET A 91 -11.73 23.97 -13.32
CA MET A 91 -12.33 23.28 -12.16
C MET A 91 -11.44 22.15 -11.68
N MET A 92 -10.71 22.36 -10.58
CA MET A 92 -9.81 21.38 -9.99
C MET A 92 -10.48 20.52 -8.93
N LEU A 93 -10.31 19.22 -9.03
CA LEU A 93 -10.72 18.21 -8.08
C LEU A 93 -9.49 17.80 -7.26
N LEU A 94 -9.52 18.07 -5.95
CA LEU A 94 -8.49 17.63 -5.01
C LEU A 94 -9.12 16.76 -3.92
N VAL A 95 -9.72 15.66 -4.38
CA VAL A 95 -10.51 14.72 -3.58
C VAL A 95 -9.81 13.37 -3.47
N MET A 96 -10.44 12.42 -2.77
CA MET A 96 -9.95 11.03 -2.72
C MET A 96 -10.00 10.40 -4.11
N ALA A 97 -8.89 9.81 -4.54
CA ALA A 97 -8.76 9.16 -5.85
C ALA A 97 -9.72 7.98 -6.05
N GLY A 98 -9.93 7.58 -7.31
CA GLY A 98 -10.90 6.57 -7.71
C GLY A 98 -12.32 7.14 -7.82
N LYS A 99 -13.33 6.35 -7.44
CA LYS A 99 -14.77 6.66 -7.62
C LYS A 99 -15.19 8.09 -7.20
N PRO A 100 -14.71 8.70 -6.09
CA PRO A 100 -15.13 10.05 -5.72
C PRO A 100 -14.78 11.12 -6.77
N VAL A 101 -13.71 10.92 -7.56
CA VAL A 101 -13.39 11.81 -8.69
C VAL A 101 -14.44 11.66 -9.81
N ASP A 102 -14.79 10.42 -10.17
CA ASP A 102 -15.80 10.15 -11.21
C ASP A 102 -17.19 10.65 -10.80
N ASP A 103 -17.57 10.50 -9.53
CA ASP A 103 -18.84 11.03 -9.01
C ASP A 103 -18.90 12.57 -9.10
N PHE A 104 -17.78 13.27 -8.89
CA PHE A 104 -17.70 14.72 -9.10
C PHE A 104 -17.72 15.11 -10.57
N ILE A 105 -17.06 14.34 -11.46
CA ILE A 105 -17.13 14.56 -12.91
C ILE A 105 -18.58 14.49 -13.38
N GLU A 106 -19.30 13.41 -13.07
CA GLU A 106 -20.71 13.25 -13.46
C GLU A 106 -21.61 14.34 -12.84
N SER A 107 -21.30 14.82 -11.63
CA SER A 107 -22.05 15.91 -10.99
C SER A 107 -21.78 17.29 -11.59
N LEU A 108 -20.63 17.49 -12.24
CA LEU A 108 -20.27 18.73 -12.94
C LEU A 108 -20.86 18.78 -14.36
N LEU A 109 -20.94 17.65 -15.06
CA LEU A 109 -21.37 17.55 -16.46
C LEU A 109 -22.68 18.29 -16.82
N PRO A 110 -23.72 18.37 -15.97
CA PRO A 110 -24.95 19.11 -16.29
C PRO A 110 -24.79 20.64 -16.36
N PHE A 111 -23.71 21.20 -15.82
CA PHE A 111 -23.53 22.64 -15.64
C PHE A 111 -22.39 23.26 -16.47
N VAL A 112 -21.57 22.43 -17.13
CA VAL A 112 -20.40 22.85 -17.92
C VAL A 112 -20.72 22.93 -19.41
N GLU A 113 -19.94 23.72 -20.15
CA GLU A 113 -20.09 23.87 -21.60
C GLU A 113 -18.83 23.44 -22.38
N LYS A 114 -18.96 23.29 -23.71
CA LYS A 114 -17.85 22.83 -24.55
C LYS A 114 -16.64 23.75 -24.43
N GLY A 115 -15.47 23.16 -24.17
CA GLY A 115 -14.21 23.87 -23.94
C GLY A 115 -13.88 24.14 -22.47
N ASP A 116 -14.81 23.93 -21.54
CA ASP A 116 -14.52 23.93 -20.09
C ASP A 116 -13.50 22.84 -19.72
N ILE A 117 -12.82 23.05 -18.59
CA ILE A 117 -11.64 22.28 -18.17
C ILE A 117 -11.87 21.69 -16.79
N ILE A 118 -11.92 20.36 -16.71
CA ILE A 118 -11.89 19.60 -15.47
C ILE A 118 -10.46 19.12 -15.21
N ILE A 119 -9.95 19.39 -14.02
CA ILE A 119 -8.58 19.05 -13.62
C ILE A 119 -8.65 18.07 -12.44
N ASP A 120 -8.07 16.88 -12.56
CA ASP A 120 -7.88 15.98 -11.43
C ASP A 120 -6.47 16.18 -10.87
N GLY A 121 -6.36 16.72 -9.66
CA GLY A 121 -5.09 16.93 -8.95
C GLY A 121 -4.77 15.86 -7.91
N GLY A 122 -5.56 14.78 -7.85
CA GLY A 122 -5.36 13.70 -6.89
C GLY A 122 -4.08 12.91 -7.14
N ASN A 123 -3.80 11.93 -6.29
CA ASN A 123 -2.87 10.85 -6.65
C ASN A 123 -3.67 9.74 -7.36
N SER A 124 -4.32 10.09 -8.47
CA SER A 124 -5.08 9.14 -9.30
C SER A 124 -4.15 8.19 -10.05
N HIS A 125 -4.63 6.97 -10.32
CA HIS A 125 -3.91 6.01 -11.15
C HIS A 125 -4.01 6.44 -12.62
N PHE A 126 -2.92 6.37 -13.39
CA PHE A 126 -2.89 6.93 -14.75
C PHE A 126 -3.92 6.33 -15.73
N PRO A 127 -4.32 5.04 -15.68
CA PRO A 127 -5.33 4.50 -16.60
C PRO A 127 -6.73 5.09 -16.37
N ASP A 128 -7.07 5.50 -15.13
CA ASP A 128 -8.29 6.26 -14.86
C ASP A 128 -8.25 7.62 -15.56
N SER A 129 -7.06 8.21 -15.68
CA SER A 129 -6.84 9.50 -16.33
C SER A 129 -6.95 9.40 -17.84
N ASN A 130 -6.40 8.34 -18.45
CA ASN A 130 -6.62 8.03 -19.87
C ASN A 130 -8.12 7.88 -20.16
N ARG A 131 -8.82 7.05 -19.38
CA ARG A 131 -10.27 6.86 -19.51
C ARG A 131 -11.05 8.18 -19.36
N ARG A 132 -10.73 9.00 -18.35
CA ARG A 132 -11.38 10.30 -18.12
C ARG A 132 -11.11 11.29 -19.26
N ALA A 133 -9.89 11.35 -19.77
CA ALA A 133 -9.52 12.20 -20.91
C ALA A 133 -10.34 11.85 -22.16
N GLN A 134 -10.39 10.58 -22.54
CA GLN A 134 -11.15 10.11 -23.70
C GLN A 134 -12.67 10.33 -23.53
N TYR A 135 -13.20 10.04 -22.34
CA TYR A 135 -14.62 10.20 -22.01
C TYR A 135 -15.09 11.66 -22.05
N LEU A 136 -14.28 12.59 -21.53
CA LEU A 136 -14.61 14.01 -21.50
C LEU A 136 -14.40 14.67 -22.86
N ALA A 137 -13.36 14.29 -23.60
CA ALA A 137 -13.13 14.76 -24.97
C ALA A 137 -14.31 14.42 -25.89
N ALA A 138 -14.92 13.23 -25.75
CA ALA A 138 -16.12 12.84 -26.48
C ALA A 138 -17.36 13.72 -26.19
N LYS A 139 -17.37 14.45 -25.07
CA LYS A 139 -18.41 15.45 -24.72
C LYS A 139 -18.00 16.88 -25.08
N GLY A 140 -16.78 17.10 -25.59
CA GLY A 140 -16.21 18.42 -25.84
C GLY A 140 -15.71 19.13 -24.57
N ILE A 141 -15.48 18.39 -23.49
CA ILE A 141 -14.91 18.89 -22.23
C ILE A 141 -13.43 18.51 -22.20
N ARG A 142 -12.57 19.43 -21.77
CA ARG A 142 -11.12 19.19 -21.66
C ARG A 142 -10.81 18.62 -20.28
N PHE A 143 -9.93 17.63 -20.23
CA PHE A 143 -9.46 17.01 -19.00
C PHE A 143 -7.96 17.20 -18.84
N VAL A 144 -7.52 17.44 -17.60
CA VAL A 144 -6.10 17.47 -17.22
C VAL A 144 -5.91 16.63 -15.95
N GLY A 145 -5.16 15.54 -16.04
CA GLY A 145 -4.64 14.84 -14.87
C GLY A 145 -3.31 15.45 -14.46
N THR A 146 -3.22 16.01 -13.26
CA THR A 146 -2.01 16.69 -12.77
C THR A 146 -1.48 16.09 -11.48
N GLY A 147 -0.22 15.66 -11.53
CA GLY A 147 0.51 15.40 -10.29
C GLY A 147 0.66 16.67 -9.46
N VAL A 148 0.40 16.58 -8.15
CA VAL A 148 0.74 17.62 -7.17
C VAL A 148 1.71 17.03 -6.13
N SER A 149 2.90 17.60 -5.99
CA SER A 149 3.93 17.15 -5.03
C SER A 149 4.43 18.29 -4.14
N GLY A 150 4.92 17.96 -2.93
CA GLY A 150 5.45 18.92 -1.96
C GLY A 150 4.86 18.86 -0.54
N GLY A 151 3.84 18.04 -0.32
CA GLY A 151 3.13 18.01 0.97
C GLY A 151 2.38 19.31 1.27
N GLU A 152 2.02 19.52 2.53
CA GLU A 152 1.16 20.62 2.95
C GLU A 152 1.84 21.98 2.78
N GLU A 153 3.12 22.09 3.15
CA GLU A 153 3.94 23.29 2.99
C GLU A 153 4.23 23.58 1.51
N GLY A 154 4.60 22.57 0.72
CA GLY A 154 4.78 22.72 -0.72
C GLY A 154 3.50 23.23 -1.38
N ALA A 155 2.33 22.66 -1.10
CA ALA A 155 1.06 23.18 -1.61
C ALA A 155 0.82 24.66 -1.29
N ARG A 156 1.30 25.13 -0.12
CA ARG A 156 1.08 26.49 0.38
C ARG A 156 1.96 27.56 -0.27
N TYR A 157 3.20 27.22 -0.62
CA TYR A 157 4.22 28.19 -1.06
C TYR A 157 4.82 27.89 -2.45
N GLY A 158 4.63 26.69 -2.98
CA GLY A 158 5.21 26.26 -4.24
C GLY A 158 5.26 24.74 -4.37
N PRO A 159 4.21 24.07 -4.89
CA PRO A 159 4.29 22.66 -5.20
C PRO A 159 5.02 22.43 -6.52
N SER A 160 5.40 21.19 -6.76
CA SER A 160 5.65 20.70 -8.11
C SER A 160 4.31 20.26 -8.73
N LEU A 161 4.03 20.74 -9.94
CA LEU A 161 2.80 20.44 -10.67
C LEU A 161 3.14 19.76 -12.01
N MET A 162 2.47 18.66 -12.32
CA MET A 162 2.79 17.79 -13.45
C MET A 162 1.54 17.56 -14.32
N PRO A 163 1.04 18.57 -15.06
CA PRO A 163 -0.18 18.46 -15.86
C PRO A 163 0.03 17.69 -17.17
N GLY A 164 -0.87 16.74 -17.46
CA GLY A 164 -1.04 16.12 -18.77
C GLY A 164 -2.52 15.84 -19.06
N GLY A 165 -2.89 15.58 -20.31
CA GLY A 165 -4.30 15.44 -20.71
C GLY A 165 -4.58 15.94 -22.12
N ASN A 166 -5.60 16.79 -22.26
CA ASN A 166 -5.87 17.50 -23.52
C ASN A 166 -5.02 18.77 -23.60
N GLU A 167 -4.04 18.82 -24.51
CA GLU A 167 -3.09 19.94 -24.64
C GLU A 167 -3.76 21.31 -24.86
N GLU A 168 -4.93 21.36 -25.51
CA GLU A 168 -5.74 22.58 -25.65
C GLU A 168 -6.11 23.26 -24.31
N ALA A 169 -6.10 22.53 -23.20
CA ALA A 169 -6.35 23.10 -21.88
C ALA A 169 -5.17 23.95 -21.38
N TRP A 170 -3.94 23.64 -21.81
CA TRP A 170 -2.71 24.20 -21.24
C TRP A 170 -2.67 25.73 -21.28
N PRO A 171 -2.96 26.43 -22.39
CA PRO A 171 -2.92 27.90 -22.42
C PRO A 171 -3.85 28.58 -21.41
N TYR A 172 -4.96 27.94 -21.01
CA TYR A 172 -5.93 28.52 -20.08
C TYR A 172 -5.54 28.31 -18.60
N ILE A 173 -4.76 27.27 -18.29
CA ILE A 173 -4.36 26.93 -16.92
C ILE A 173 -2.91 27.30 -16.60
N LYS A 174 -2.06 27.48 -17.63
CA LYS A 174 -0.62 27.72 -17.52
C LYS A 174 -0.28 28.84 -16.55
N ASP A 175 -0.93 30.00 -16.66
CA ASP A 175 -0.60 31.15 -15.82
C ASP A 175 -0.87 30.89 -14.34
N VAL A 176 -2.00 30.23 -14.01
CA VAL A 176 -2.32 29.83 -12.63
C VAL A 176 -1.28 28.82 -12.14
N PHE A 177 -1.07 27.76 -12.91
CA PHE A 177 -0.22 26.63 -12.55
C PHE A 177 1.24 27.04 -12.38
N GLN A 178 1.80 27.74 -13.36
CA GLN A 178 3.19 28.20 -13.30
C GLN A 178 3.37 29.27 -12.22
N SER A 179 2.41 30.17 -11.97
CA SER A 179 2.53 31.16 -10.89
C SER A 179 2.63 30.51 -9.53
N ILE A 180 1.71 29.59 -9.19
CA ILE A 180 1.65 28.97 -7.86
C ILE A 180 2.74 27.91 -7.61
N ALA A 181 3.35 27.36 -8.67
CA ALA A 181 4.39 26.34 -8.57
C ALA A 181 5.71 26.88 -8.02
N ALA A 182 6.49 25.99 -7.38
CA ALA A 182 7.86 26.30 -6.95
C ALA A 182 8.72 26.81 -8.11
N LYS A 183 9.74 27.60 -7.79
CA LYS A 183 10.74 28.09 -8.76
C LYS A 183 12.10 27.43 -8.52
N SER A 184 12.84 27.14 -9.60
CA SER A 184 14.25 26.74 -9.54
C SER A 184 15.00 27.54 -10.60
N ASP A 185 16.00 28.33 -10.20
CA ASP A 185 16.68 29.33 -11.06
C ASP A 185 15.71 30.27 -11.82
N GLY A 186 14.57 30.61 -11.21
CA GLY A 186 13.50 31.42 -11.81
C GLY A 186 12.53 30.65 -12.72
N GLU A 187 12.89 29.45 -13.17
CA GLU A 187 12.01 28.57 -13.95
C GLU A 187 10.92 27.94 -13.06
N ALA A 188 9.68 27.85 -13.55
CA ALA A 188 8.61 27.19 -12.82
C ALA A 188 8.78 25.66 -12.82
N CYS A 189 8.59 25.03 -11.66
CA CYS A 189 8.53 23.57 -11.48
C CYS A 189 7.16 23.02 -11.92
N CYS A 190 6.69 23.49 -13.08
CA CYS A 190 5.45 23.13 -13.74
C CYS A 190 5.55 23.42 -15.24
N ASP A 191 5.29 22.42 -16.07
CA ASP A 191 5.14 22.56 -17.52
C ASP A 191 4.26 21.43 -18.06
N TRP A 192 3.86 21.48 -19.33
CA TRP A 192 3.07 20.42 -19.94
C TRP A 192 3.88 19.12 -20.06
N VAL A 193 3.37 18.03 -19.47
CA VAL A 193 4.03 16.73 -19.44
C VAL A 193 3.84 15.98 -20.76
N GLY A 194 2.60 15.97 -21.27
CA GLY A 194 2.19 15.16 -22.42
C GLY A 194 0.70 14.76 -22.36
N ASP A 195 0.32 13.84 -23.23
CA ASP A 195 -1.07 13.46 -23.50
C ASP A 195 -1.73 12.62 -22.40
N GLU A 196 -3.06 12.62 -22.36
CA GLU A 196 -3.89 11.75 -21.50
C GLU A 196 -3.46 11.68 -20.01
N GLY A 197 -3.04 10.50 -19.52
CA GLY A 197 -2.62 10.28 -18.15
C GLY A 197 -1.16 10.55 -17.86
N ALA A 198 -0.38 11.10 -18.81
CA ALA A 198 1.06 11.30 -18.68
C ALA A 198 1.44 12.08 -17.41
N GLY A 199 0.65 13.10 -17.03
CA GLY A 199 0.88 13.88 -15.81
C GLY A 199 0.81 13.04 -14.51
N HIS A 200 -0.22 12.21 -14.38
CA HIS A 200 -0.33 11.26 -13.26
C HIS A 200 0.68 10.12 -13.35
N TYR A 201 1.08 9.70 -14.55
CA TYR A 201 2.13 8.72 -14.76
C TYR A 201 3.48 9.22 -14.23
N VAL A 202 3.88 10.44 -14.61
CA VAL A 202 5.12 11.07 -14.11
C VAL A 202 5.06 11.25 -12.59
N LYS A 203 3.89 11.57 -12.02
CA LYS A 203 3.71 11.63 -10.55
C LYS A 203 3.81 10.27 -9.87
N MET A 204 3.35 9.20 -10.51
CA MET A 204 3.54 7.83 -10.03
C MET A 204 5.02 7.48 -9.99
N VAL A 205 5.77 7.74 -11.08
CA VAL A 205 7.22 7.47 -11.12
C VAL A 205 7.98 8.31 -10.09
N HIS A 206 7.66 9.60 -9.93
CA HIS A 206 8.18 10.44 -8.82
C HIS A 206 8.02 9.74 -7.46
N ASN A 207 6.82 9.21 -7.15
CA ASN A 207 6.58 8.54 -5.87
C ASN A 207 7.34 7.21 -5.74
N GLY A 208 7.66 6.55 -6.86
CA GLY A 208 8.54 5.39 -6.87
C GLY A 208 9.98 5.78 -6.54
N ILE A 209 10.50 6.83 -7.18
CA ILE A 209 11.83 7.39 -6.91
C ILE A 209 11.94 7.86 -5.46
N GLU A 210 10.91 8.53 -4.92
CA GLU A 210 10.79 8.91 -3.51
C GLU A 210 10.95 7.69 -2.57
N TYR A 211 10.35 6.56 -2.91
CA TYR A 211 10.50 5.33 -2.12
C TYR A 211 11.94 4.79 -2.19
N GLY A 212 12.57 4.86 -3.36
CA GLY A 212 13.97 4.51 -3.57
C GLY A 212 14.93 5.38 -2.76
N ASP A 213 14.81 6.70 -2.87
CA ASP A 213 15.66 7.66 -2.14
C ASP A 213 15.54 7.49 -0.62
N MET A 214 14.30 7.35 -0.10
CA MET A 214 14.08 7.05 1.33
C MET A 214 14.74 5.73 1.75
N GLN A 215 14.62 4.67 0.94
CA GLN A 215 15.19 3.36 1.25
C GLN A 215 16.73 3.42 1.28
N LEU A 216 17.36 4.06 0.29
CA LEU A 216 18.81 4.25 0.23
C LEU A 216 19.35 5.03 1.45
N ILE A 217 18.64 6.08 1.86
CA ILE A 217 18.98 6.86 3.07
C ILE A 217 18.86 5.99 4.33
N THR A 218 17.82 5.14 4.43
CA THR A 218 17.68 4.23 5.58
C THR A 218 18.76 3.15 5.63
N GLU A 219 19.26 2.67 4.48
CA GLU A 219 20.39 1.74 4.40
C GLU A 219 21.70 2.41 4.83
N ALA A 220 21.94 3.66 4.43
CA ALA A 220 23.08 4.44 4.92
C ALA A 220 23.02 4.65 6.45
N TYR A 221 21.87 5.06 6.98
CA TYR A 221 21.65 5.19 8.43
C TYR A 221 21.92 3.87 9.18
N ASP A 222 21.42 2.74 8.68
CA ASP A 222 21.56 1.44 9.34
C ASP A 222 23.02 0.92 9.32
N ILE A 223 23.77 1.21 8.24
CA ILE A 223 25.22 0.95 8.17
C ILE A 223 25.99 1.82 9.18
N LEU A 224 25.71 3.13 9.25
CA LEU A 224 26.38 4.01 10.21
C LEU A 224 26.08 3.61 11.66
N LYS A 225 24.82 3.25 11.95
CA LYS A 225 24.36 2.84 13.27
C LYS A 225 24.90 1.46 13.68
N ARG A 226 24.60 0.40 12.90
CA ARG A 226 24.91 -0.99 13.30
C ARG A 226 26.30 -1.44 12.84
N GLY A 227 26.83 -0.87 11.75
CA GLY A 227 28.18 -1.17 11.24
C GLY A 227 29.28 -0.37 11.97
N LEU A 228 29.13 0.95 12.07
CA LEU A 228 30.14 1.83 12.69
C LEU A 228 29.88 2.18 14.17
N GLY A 229 28.70 1.85 14.70
CA GLY A 229 28.32 2.10 16.10
C GLY A 229 28.04 3.57 16.41
N LEU A 230 27.69 4.40 15.42
CA LEU A 230 27.43 5.82 15.63
C LEU A 230 26.06 6.06 16.29
N THR A 231 25.98 7.09 17.14
CA THR A 231 24.73 7.56 17.74
C THR A 231 23.88 8.33 16.72
N PRO A 232 22.55 8.46 16.92
CA PRO A 232 21.69 9.24 16.02
C PRO A 232 22.19 10.66 15.78
N TYR A 233 22.72 11.34 16.81
CA TYR A 233 23.25 12.69 16.67
C TYR A 233 24.50 12.75 15.75
N GLU A 234 25.47 11.85 15.94
CA GLU A 234 26.65 11.74 15.07
C GLU A 234 26.28 11.40 13.63
N ILE A 235 25.27 10.53 13.43
CA ILE A 235 24.74 10.23 12.09
C ILE A 235 24.07 11.48 11.50
N GLY A 236 23.38 12.28 12.33
CA GLY A 236 22.88 13.60 11.95
C GLY A 236 23.97 14.55 11.45
N GLU A 237 25.12 14.63 12.12
CA GLU A 237 26.27 15.43 11.66
C GLU A 237 26.84 14.92 10.32
N VAL A 238 26.86 13.60 10.09
CA VAL A 238 27.26 13.01 8.79
C VAL A 238 26.28 13.43 7.67
N PHE A 239 24.97 13.34 7.91
CA PHE A 239 23.98 13.79 6.93
C PHE A 239 24.01 15.31 6.71
N ASP A 240 24.39 16.10 7.72
CA ASP A 240 24.62 17.56 7.60
C ASP A 240 25.77 17.85 6.62
N LYS A 241 26.93 17.17 6.80
CA LYS A 241 28.06 17.24 5.87
C LYS A 241 27.62 16.90 4.44
N TRP A 242 26.92 15.77 4.26
CA TRP A 242 26.45 15.31 2.96
C TRP A 242 25.48 16.29 2.28
N ASN A 243 24.66 17.02 3.05
CA ASN A 243 23.75 18.03 2.53
C ASN A 243 24.43 19.31 2.03
N THR A 244 25.75 19.46 2.20
CA THR A 244 26.55 20.55 1.62
C THR A 244 27.26 20.16 0.32
N GLY A 245 27.11 18.90 -0.11
CA GLY A 245 27.80 18.31 -1.26
C GLY A 245 26.87 17.76 -2.35
N VAL A 246 27.29 16.67 -3.00
CA VAL A 246 26.56 16.06 -4.14
C VAL A 246 25.20 15.44 -3.77
N LEU A 247 24.93 15.31 -2.46
CA LEU A 247 23.68 14.78 -1.91
C LEU A 247 22.72 15.86 -1.41
N ASP A 248 23.02 17.16 -1.56
CA ASP A 248 22.14 18.27 -1.19
C ASP A 248 20.71 18.05 -1.73
N SER A 249 19.80 17.76 -0.80
CA SER A 249 18.43 17.37 -1.08
C SER A 249 17.55 17.42 0.16
N PHE A 250 16.27 17.71 -0.05
CA PHE A 250 15.30 17.81 1.05
C PHE A 250 15.20 16.53 1.90
N LEU A 251 15.33 15.35 1.30
CA LEU A 251 15.29 14.08 2.04
C LEU A 251 16.52 13.89 2.96
N ILE A 252 17.69 14.43 2.59
CA ILE A 252 18.89 14.42 3.43
C ILE A 252 18.76 15.46 4.55
N GLU A 253 18.30 16.68 4.21
CA GLU A 253 17.99 17.76 5.15
C GLU A 253 17.05 17.30 6.29
N ILE A 254 15.88 16.76 5.96
CA ILE A 254 14.95 16.28 7.00
C ILE A 254 15.49 15.06 7.76
N THR A 255 16.34 14.24 7.13
CA THR A 255 16.94 13.08 7.81
C THR A 255 17.91 13.54 8.90
N ARG A 256 18.76 14.53 8.61
CA ARG A 256 19.59 15.21 9.63
C ARG A 256 18.72 15.72 10.78
N ASP A 257 17.65 16.45 10.47
CA ASP A 257 16.81 17.10 11.49
C ASP A 257 16.08 16.07 12.36
N ILE A 258 15.53 15.00 11.76
CA ILE A 258 14.90 13.87 12.47
C ILE A 258 15.89 13.16 13.40
N LEU A 259 17.14 12.98 12.96
CA LEU A 259 18.19 12.32 13.74
C LEU A 259 18.68 13.16 14.93
N LYS A 260 18.68 14.49 14.78
CA LYS A 260 19.01 15.44 15.85
C LYS A 260 17.83 15.71 16.80
N PHE A 261 16.58 15.36 16.42
CA PHE A 261 15.38 15.59 17.22
C PHE A 261 15.31 14.69 18.47
N LYS A 262 15.07 15.31 19.63
CA LYS A 262 14.94 14.65 20.93
C LYS A 262 13.49 14.68 21.41
N ASP A 263 13.07 13.57 22.01
CA ASP A 263 11.82 13.46 22.76
C ASP A 263 11.93 14.15 24.14
N GLU A 264 10.82 14.25 24.88
CA GLU A 264 10.76 14.94 26.19
C GLU A 264 11.73 14.38 27.25
N ASP A 265 12.13 13.12 27.15
CA ASP A 265 13.14 12.48 28.01
C ASP A 265 14.60 12.69 27.55
N GLY A 266 14.81 13.49 26.50
CA GLY A 266 16.13 13.84 25.96
C GLY A 266 16.77 12.77 25.06
N THR A 267 16.11 11.63 24.84
CA THR A 267 16.57 10.59 23.89
C THR A 267 16.07 10.86 22.47
N ALA A 268 16.75 10.33 21.45
CA ALA A 268 16.39 10.57 20.06
C ALA A 268 15.04 9.91 19.71
N LEU A 269 14.06 10.70 19.25
CA LEU A 269 12.69 10.20 19.03
C LEU A 269 12.64 9.08 17.97
N VAL A 270 13.51 9.15 16.96
CA VAL A 270 13.63 8.15 15.88
C VAL A 270 13.85 6.72 16.40
N GLU A 271 14.53 6.54 17.54
CA GLU A 271 14.78 5.24 18.16
C GLU A 271 13.53 4.62 18.82
N LYS A 272 12.48 5.43 19.04
CA LYS A 272 11.19 5.00 19.61
C LYS A 272 10.13 4.72 18.55
N ILE A 273 10.35 5.16 17.31
CA ILE A 273 9.40 4.97 16.20
C ILE A 273 9.36 3.49 15.83
N LEU A 274 8.16 2.92 15.75
CA LEU A 274 7.96 1.53 15.35
C LEU A 274 8.37 1.34 13.87
N ASP A 275 9.28 0.40 13.62
CA ASP A 275 9.80 0.02 12.30
C ASP A 275 8.78 -0.79 11.46
N LYS A 276 7.58 -0.23 11.26
CA LYS A 276 6.52 -0.68 10.35
C LYS A 276 6.21 0.45 9.36
N ALA A 277 6.90 0.48 8.23
CA ALA A 277 6.73 1.53 7.23
C ALA A 277 5.35 1.44 6.54
N GLY A 278 4.62 2.56 6.56
CA GLY A 278 3.38 2.71 5.82
C GLY A 278 3.60 2.93 4.31
N GLN A 279 2.57 2.63 3.52
CA GLN A 279 2.50 2.99 2.11
C GLN A 279 1.04 3.27 1.69
N LYS A 280 0.86 4.23 0.77
CA LYS A 280 -0.45 4.61 0.21
C LYS A 280 -0.73 3.96 -1.16
N GLY A 281 0.08 2.98 -1.56
CA GLY A 281 -0.06 2.22 -2.81
C GLY A 281 0.66 2.82 -4.03
N THR A 282 0.91 4.12 -4.07
CA THR A 282 1.50 4.80 -5.24
C THR A 282 2.86 4.27 -5.67
N GLY A 283 3.80 4.02 -4.74
CA GLY A 283 5.10 3.43 -5.07
C GLY A 283 4.99 1.98 -5.60
N LYS A 284 3.97 1.23 -5.18
CA LYS A 284 3.68 -0.11 -5.71
C LYS A 284 3.25 -0.06 -7.18
N TRP A 285 2.51 0.97 -7.59
CA TRP A 285 2.09 1.12 -9.00
C TRP A 285 3.27 1.29 -9.94
N THR A 286 4.32 2.02 -9.53
CA THR A 286 5.57 2.14 -10.31
C THR A 286 6.24 0.79 -10.52
N ALA A 287 6.35 -0.03 -9.47
CA ALA A 287 6.94 -1.37 -9.56
C ALA A 287 6.07 -2.34 -10.38
N ILE A 288 4.73 -2.27 -10.27
CA ILE A 288 3.81 -3.07 -11.10
C ILE A 288 3.94 -2.68 -12.57
N ASN A 289 3.86 -1.38 -12.88
CA ASN A 289 3.92 -0.92 -14.27
C ASN A 289 5.29 -1.19 -14.91
N ALA A 290 6.37 -1.17 -14.13
CA ALA A 290 7.68 -1.65 -14.61
C ALA A 290 7.65 -3.12 -15.02
N LEU A 291 6.98 -3.99 -14.27
CA LEU A 291 6.79 -5.39 -14.65
C LEU A 291 5.89 -5.54 -15.89
N ASP A 292 4.78 -4.79 -15.96
CA ASP A 292 3.86 -4.80 -17.11
C ASP A 292 4.56 -4.37 -18.41
N LEU A 293 5.44 -3.35 -18.32
CA LEU A 293 6.22 -2.81 -19.44
C LEU A 293 7.55 -3.55 -19.69
N GLY A 294 7.89 -4.59 -18.90
CA GLY A 294 9.14 -5.35 -19.03
C GLY A 294 10.42 -4.56 -18.70
N MET A 295 10.32 -3.49 -17.91
CA MET A 295 11.43 -2.57 -17.60
C MET A 295 12.13 -2.91 -16.27
N PRO A 296 13.48 -2.92 -16.22
CA PRO A 296 14.26 -3.35 -15.05
C PRO A 296 14.37 -2.27 -13.96
N VAL A 297 13.25 -1.87 -13.37
CA VAL A 297 13.18 -0.83 -12.32
C VAL A 297 13.38 -1.45 -10.93
N THR A 298 14.53 -2.11 -10.75
CA THR A 298 14.79 -3.01 -9.62
C THR A 298 14.85 -2.32 -8.27
N LEU A 299 15.42 -1.10 -8.19
CA LEU A 299 15.61 -0.41 -6.91
C LEU A 299 14.29 0.03 -6.30
N ILE A 300 13.36 0.55 -7.10
CA ILE A 300 12.01 0.92 -6.65
C ILE A 300 11.23 -0.32 -6.23
N GLY A 301 11.41 -1.45 -6.93
CA GLY A 301 10.87 -2.76 -6.54
C GLY A 301 11.35 -3.18 -5.14
N GLU A 302 12.65 -3.18 -4.90
CA GLU A 302 13.23 -3.49 -3.59
C GLU A 302 12.78 -2.51 -2.50
N ALA A 303 12.69 -1.21 -2.79
CA ALA A 303 12.18 -0.22 -1.84
C ALA A 303 10.72 -0.49 -1.43
N VAL A 304 9.88 -1.02 -2.34
CA VAL A 304 8.52 -1.47 -2.00
C VAL A 304 8.56 -2.75 -1.16
N PHE A 305 9.41 -3.72 -1.50
CA PHE A 305 9.55 -4.96 -0.72
C PHE A 305 10.14 -4.74 0.68
N SER A 306 11.09 -3.82 0.87
CA SER A 306 11.61 -3.43 2.19
C SER A 306 10.51 -2.87 3.10
N ARG A 307 9.56 -2.08 2.56
CA ARG A 307 8.38 -1.63 3.34
C ARG A 307 7.51 -2.83 3.74
N CYS A 308 7.24 -3.76 2.83
CA CYS A 308 6.50 -5.00 3.14
C CYS A 308 7.21 -5.85 4.21
N LEU A 309 8.54 -6.00 4.13
CA LEU A 309 9.37 -6.70 5.11
C LEU A 309 9.32 -6.01 6.50
N SER A 310 9.31 -4.67 6.53
CA SER A 310 9.15 -3.93 7.78
C SER A 310 7.79 -4.21 8.45
N ALA A 311 6.71 -4.32 7.68
CA ALA A 311 5.36 -4.51 8.19
C ALA A 311 5.19 -5.82 8.98
N ILE A 312 5.87 -6.90 8.57
CA ILE A 312 5.86 -8.22 9.26
C ILE A 312 6.75 -8.25 10.53
N LYS A 313 6.84 -7.14 11.27
CA LYS A 313 7.66 -6.98 12.50
C LYS A 313 7.55 -8.14 13.47
N ASP A 314 6.34 -8.60 13.75
CA ASP A 314 6.10 -9.58 14.81
C ASP A 314 6.68 -10.95 14.40
N GLU A 315 6.79 -11.21 13.10
CA GLU A 315 7.50 -12.35 12.52
C GLU A 315 9.01 -12.14 12.56
N ARG A 316 9.51 -10.96 12.18
CA ARG A 316 10.94 -10.60 12.32
C ARG A 316 11.44 -10.75 13.77
N VAL A 317 10.63 -10.37 14.76
CA VAL A 317 10.94 -10.51 16.21
C VAL A 317 10.94 -11.97 16.69
N ARG A 318 10.21 -12.88 16.02
CA ARG A 318 10.35 -14.32 16.25
C ARG A 318 11.58 -14.87 15.55
N ALA A 319 11.79 -14.51 14.29
CA ALA A 319 12.91 -14.95 13.48
C ALA A 319 14.27 -14.55 14.10
N SER A 320 14.40 -13.35 14.65
CA SER A 320 15.65 -12.86 15.29
C SER A 320 16.06 -13.61 16.56
N LYS A 321 15.24 -14.54 17.06
CA LYS A 321 15.55 -15.42 18.21
C LYS A 321 15.95 -16.84 17.78
N ILE A 322 15.84 -17.15 16.49
CA ILE A 322 15.98 -18.49 15.91
C ILE A 322 17.08 -18.50 14.85
N LEU A 323 17.14 -17.45 14.01
CA LEU A 323 18.11 -17.31 12.94
C LEU A 323 19.37 -16.61 13.46
N GLY A 324 20.51 -17.29 13.36
CA GLY A 324 21.83 -16.70 13.60
C GLY A 324 22.33 -15.88 12.40
N GLY A 325 23.24 -14.96 12.66
CA GLY A 325 23.91 -14.14 11.65
C GLY A 325 25.24 -13.60 12.15
N PRO A 326 26.06 -12.97 11.29
CA PRO A 326 27.29 -12.31 11.71
C PRO A 326 27.00 -11.11 12.63
N THR A 327 27.99 -10.75 13.44
CA THR A 327 27.98 -9.49 14.21
C THR A 327 28.92 -8.50 13.52
N PRO A 328 28.47 -7.26 13.21
CA PRO A 328 29.33 -6.24 12.64
C PRO A 328 30.59 -6.01 13.48
N LYS A 329 31.74 -5.94 12.80
CA LYS A 329 33.02 -5.49 13.37
C LYS A 329 33.70 -4.62 12.33
N PHE A 330 34.00 -3.38 12.70
CA PHE A 330 34.71 -2.43 11.85
C PHE A 330 36.17 -2.32 12.30
N GLU A 331 37.07 -2.52 11.34
CA GLU A 331 38.52 -2.30 11.46
C GLU A 331 38.92 -1.43 10.26
N GLY A 332 39.67 -0.35 10.51
CA GLY A 332 40.05 0.65 9.49
C GLY A 332 39.73 2.08 9.92
N ASP A 333 39.86 3.02 8.98
CA ASP A 333 39.48 4.42 9.20
C ASP A 333 37.97 4.64 8.97
N LYS A 334 37.28 5.15 10.00
CA LYS A 334 35.85 5.45 9.92
C LYS A 334 35.55 6.53 8.88
N GLN A 335 36.39 7.55 8.73
CA GLN A 335 36.06 8.67 7.82
C GLN A 335 36.08 8.22 6.37
N THR A 336 37.12 7.46 5.96
CA THR A 336 37.21 6.84 4.63
C THR A 336 35.98 5.96 4.34
N PHE A 337 35.50 5.18 5.31
CA PHE A 337 34.30 4.36 5.11
C PHE A 337 33.00 5.18 5.03
N ILE A 338 32.89 6.28 5.78
CA ILE A 338 31.77 7.23 5.67
C ILE A 338 31.76 7.89 4.28
N ASP A 339 32.93 8.30 3.77
CA ASP A 339 33.04 8.92 2.45
C ASP A 339 32.76 7.88 1.32
N ASN A 340 33.16 6.61 1.50
CA ASN A 340 32.73 5.51 0.62
C ASN A 340 31.21 5.30 0.64
N LEU A 341 30.57 5.43 1.80
CA LEU A 341 29.12 5.32 1.94
C LEU A 341 28.37 6.49 1.29
N GLU A 342 28.92 7.69 1.32
CA GLU A 342 28.42 8.85 0.55
C GLU A 342 28.41 8.53 -0.95
N GLN A 343 29.52 7.98 -1.47
CA GLN A 343 29.62 7.60 -2.87
C GLN A 343 28.67 6.43 -3.23
N ALA A 344 28.52 5.44 -2.34
CA ALA A 344 27.57 4.33 -2.52
C ALA A 344 26.11 4.80 -2.61
N LEU A 345 25.74 5.74 -1.74
CA LEU A 345 24.43 6.39 -1.72
C LEU A 345 24.18 7.20 -2.99
N TYR A 346 25.16 8.02 -3.41
CA TYR A 346 25.07 8.83 -4.61
C TYR A 346 24.99 7.98 -5.90
N ALA A 347 25.84 6.95 -6.04
CA ALA A 347 25.82 6.03 -7.17
C ALA A 347 24.49 5.27 -7.28
N SER A 348 23.98 4.75 -6.15
CA SER A 348 22.71 4.02 -6.13
C SER A 348 21.51 4.93 -6.43
N LYS A 349 21.58 6.21 -6.00
CA LYS A 349 20.61 7.24 -6.39
C LYS A 349 20.64 7.47 -7.91
N ILE A 350 21.82 7.60 -8.53
CA ILE A 350 21.94 7.69 -10.00
C ILE A 350 21.24 6.52 -10.70
N ILE A 351 21.42 5.28 -10.22
CA ILE A 351 20.74 4.10 -10.78
C ILE A 351 19.21 4.19 -10.63
N SER A 352 18.70 4.59 -9.46
CA SER A 352 17.26 4.76 -9.23
C SER A 352 16.62 5.70 -10.27
N TYR A 353 17.24 6.85 -10.53
CA TYR A 353 16.74 7.82 -11.49
C TYR A 353 16.94 7.35 -12.93
N ALA A 354 18.06 6.71 -13.27
CA ALA A 354 18.27 6.10 -14.58
C ALA A 354 17.15 5.08 -14.90
N GLN A 355 16.84 4.18 -13.96
CA GLN A 355 15.73 3.22 -14.08
C GLN A 355 14.36 3.92 -14.20
N GLY A 356 14.11 4.97 -13.42
CA GLY A 356 12.87 5.76 -13.48
C GLY A 356 12.67 6.47 -14.83
N PHE A 357 13.72 7.06 -15.40
CA PHE A 357 13.67 7.68 -16.73
C PHE A 357 13.61 6.65 -17.87
N MET A 358 14.25 5.48 -17.74
CA MET A 358 14.03 4.36 -18.68
C MET A 358 12.54 3.96 -18.73
N LEU A 359 11.91 3.84 -17.56
CA LEU A 359 10.49 3.50 -17.44
C LEU A 359 9.59 4.55 -18.13
N ILE A 360 9.80 5.84 -17.85
CA ILE A 360 9.07 6.96 -18.48
C ILE A 360 9.22 6.93 -20.01
N GLN A 361 10.43 6.68 -20.51
CA GLN A 361 10.67 6.60 -21.95
C GLN A 361 10.01 5.38 -22.61
N ASN A 362 9.93 4.25 -21.92
CA ASN A 362 9.23 3.08 -22.46
C ASN A 362 7.71 3.27 -22.45
N ALA A 363 7.14 3.87 -21.41
CA ALA A 363 5.73 4.23 -21.36
C ALA A 363 5.32 5.24 -22.46
N ALA A 364 6.20 6.19 -22.79
CA ALA A 364 5.99 7.08 -23.92
C ALA A 364 5.85 6.34 -25.26
N LYS A 365 6.68 5.30 -25.47
CA LYS A 365 6.63 4.44 -26.67
C LYS A 365 5.36 3.58 -26.69
N GLU A 366 5.03 2.95 -25.57
CA GLU A 366 3.86 2.06 -25.44
C GLU A 366 2.52 2.81 -25.61
N TYR A 367 2.38 3.97 -24.97
CA TYR A 367 1.13 4.74 -24.97
C TYR A 367 1.08 5.83 -26.05
N GLY A 368 2.12 5.97 -26.87
CA GLY A 368 2.20 6.97 -27.94
C GLY A 368 2.27 8.43 -27.46
N TRP A 369 2.62 8.67 -26.19
CA TRP A 369 2.63 10.00 -25.59
C TRP A 369 3.84 10.83 -26.03
N LYS A 370 3.59 12.11 -26.35
CA LYS A 370 4.66 13.08 -26.60
C LYS A 370 5.16 13.66 -25.28
N LEU A 371 6.22 13.07 -24.72
CA LEU A 371 6.79 13.53 -23.45
C LEU A 371 7.91 14.56 -23.61
N ASN A 372 7.84 15.63 -22.83
CA ASN A 372 8.92 16.61 -22.69
C ASN A 372 9.89 16.19 -21.56
N LYS A 373 10.90 15.35 -21.87
CA LYS A 373 11.86 14.82 -20.88
C LYS A 373 12.60 15.93 -20.09
N PRO A 374 13.14 17.00 -20.72
CA PRO A 374 13.73 18.12 -20.00
C PRO A 374 12.78 18.76 -18.98
N SER A 375 11.51 18.95 -19.35
CA SER A 375 10.52 19.54 -18.43
C SER A 375 10.15 18.60 -17.29
N ILE A 376 10.14 17.27 -17.48
CA ILE A 376 9.94 16.30 -16.39
C ILE A 376 11.04 16.43 -15.33
N ALA A 377 12.30 16.53 -15.74
CA ALA A 377 13.42 16.75 -14.83
C ALA A 377 13.31 18.12 -14.12
N LEU A 378 12.98 19.18 -14.87
CA LEU A 378 12.76 20.53 -14.34
C LEU A 378 11.66 20.56 -13.28
N MET A 379 10.52 19.91 -13.52
CA MET A 379 9.38 19.87 -12.60
C MET A 379 9.73 19.26 -11.24
N TRP A 380 10.77 18.43 -11.14
CA TRP A 380 11.20 17.83 -9.88
C TRP A 380 12.27 18.67 -9.14
N ARG A 381 12.95 19.61 -9.80
CA ARG A 381 14.04 20.42 -9.20
C ARG A 381 13.62 21.22 -7.95
N GLY A 382 12.35 21.59 -7.84
CA GLY A 382 11.80 22.34 -6.72
C GLY A 382 10.38 21.90 -6.36
N GLY A 383 9.90 22.29 -5.18
CA GLY A 383 8.54 22.06 -4.71
C GLY A 383 8.15 20.61 -4.40
N CYS A 384 8.81 19.62 -4.98
CA CYS A 384 8.54 18.20 -4.72
C CYS A 384 9.33 17.64 -3.52
N ILE A 385 9.07 16.38 -3.13
CA ILE A 385 9.78 15.71 -2.03
C ILE A 385 11.21 15.31 -2.44
N ILE A 386 11.41 14.84 -3.68
CA ILE A 386 12.71 14.39 -4.19
C ILE A 386 13.64 15.55 -4.66
N ARG A 387 13.26 16.80 -4.39
CA ARG A 387 13.99 18.00 -4.83
C ARG A 387 15.43 17.98 -4.31
N SER A 388 16.37 18.24 -5.21
CA SER A 388 17.80 18.07 -4.98
C SER A 388 18.62 18.79 -6.05
N VAL A 389 19.87 19.16 -5.73
CA VAL A 389 20.79 19.78 -6.71
C VAL A 389 21.02 18.86 -7.91
N PHE A 390 21.09 17.55 -7.64
CA PHE A 390 21.19 16.44 -8.59
C PHE A 390 20.20 16.49 -9.77
N LEU A 391 18.99 17.01 -9.56
CA LEU A 391 17.98 17.13 -10.62
C LEU A 391 18.31 18.21 -11.66
N LYS A 392 19.19 19.18 -11.33
CA LYS A 392 19.73 20.14 -12.28
C LYS A 392 20.61 19.43 -13.32
N ASP A 393 21.42 18.47 -12.89
CA ASP A 393 22.29 17.69 -13.79
C ASP A 393 21.47 16.80 -14.73
N ILE A 394 20.41 16.18 -14.24
CA ILE A 394 19.45 15.41 -15.08
C ILE A 394 18.78 16.33 -16.10
N THR A 395 18.38 17.53 -15.67
CA THR A 395 17.79 18.54 -16.57
C THR A 395 18.78 18.97 -17.65
N ASN A 396 20.06 19.17 -17.30
CA ASN A 396 21.12 19.53 -18.22
C ASN A 396 21.40 18.41 -19.23
N ALA A 397 21.49 17.15 -18.78
CA ALA A 397 21.72 16.00 -19.65
C ALA A 397 20.65 15.89 -20.76
N TYR A 398 19.37 16.00 -20.40
CA TYR A 398 18.28 15.99 -21.38
C TYR A 398 18.14 17.29 -22.19
N ARG A 399 18.61 18.44 -21.71
CA ARG A 399 18.72 19.68 -22.51
C ARG A 399 19.81 19.57 -23.57
N ASN A 400 20.94 18.95 -23.22
CA ASN A 400 22.07 18.73 -24.13
C ASN A 400 21.77 17.62 -25.15
N ASN A 401 21.09 16.55 -24.73
CA ASN A 401 20.67 15.45 -25.59
C ASN A 401 19.25 14.99 -25.23
N PRO A 402 18.20 15.53 -25.89
CA PRO A 402 16.81 15.12 -25.66
C PRO A 402 16.57 13.63 -25.96
N ASP A 403 17.34 13.04 -26.88
CA ASP A 403 17.25 11.64 -27.30
C ASP A 403 18.12 10.69 -26.48
N LEU A 404 18.73 11.17 -25.39
CA LEU A 404 19.52 10.36 -24.46
C LEU A 404 18.72 9.14 -23.97
N GLU A 405 19.17 7.94 -24.34
CA GLU A 405 18.52 6.68 -23.99
C GLU A 405 18.56 6.43 -22.47
N ASN A 406 19.72 6.66 -21.85
CA ASN A 406 19.97 6.40 -20.44
C ASN A 406 20.89 7.47 -19.85
N LEU A 407 20.59 7.93 -18.63
CA LEU A 407 21.42 8.89 -17.89
C LEU A 407 22.87 8.43 -17.73
N LEU A 408 23.13 7.12 -17.65
CA LEU A 408 24.50 6.56 -17.54
C LEU A 408 25.39 6.78 -18.77
N PHE A 409 24.82 7.22 -19.90
CA PHE A 409 25.56 7.60 -21.11
C PHE A 409 25.92 9.09 -21.16
N ASP A 410 25.39 9.92 -20.26
CA ASP A 410 25.82 11.31 -20.13
C ASP A 410 27.13 11.40 -19.32
N ASP A 411 27.99 12.32 -19.78
CA ASP A 411 29.36 12.52 -19.32
C ASP A 411 29.48 12.80 -17.83
N PHE A 412 28.49 13.46 -17.22
CA PHE A 412 28.49 13.79 -15.79
C PHE A 412 28.22 12.55 -14.94
N PHE A 413 27.13 11.83 -15.23
CA PHE A 413 26.78 10.62 -14.49
C PHE A 413 27.79 9.49 -14.71
N ASN A 414 28.37 9.41 -15.90
CA ASN A 414 29.44 8.47 -16.21
C ASN A 414 30.66 8.70 -15.30
N LYS A 415 31.14 9.95 -15.18
CA LYS A 415 32.27 10.31 -14.29
C LYS A 415 31.92 10.08 -12.82
N ALA A 416 30.70 10.42 -12.39
CA ALA A 416 30.21 10.19 -11.04
C ALA A 416 30.25 8.70 -10.65
N ILE A 417 29.71 7.82 -11.49
CA ILE A 417 29.70 6.37 -11.24
C ILE A 417 31.12 5.78 -11.23
N HIS A 418 31.99 6.19 -12.16
CA HIS A 418 33.38 5.70 -12.19
C HIS A 418 34.19 6.12 -10.96
N LYS A 419 33.93 7.31 -10.39
CA LYS A 419 34.51 7.73 -9.11
C LYS A 419 33.95 6.93 -7.94
N ALA A 420 32.65 6.63 -7.94
CA ALA A 420 31.96 6.05 -6.80
C ALA A 420 32.08 4.52 -6.68
N GLN A 421 32.31 3.80 -7.79
CA GLN A 421 32.14 2.34 -7.85
C GLN A 421 33.02 1.54 -6.88
N ASP A 422 34.22 1.99 -6.53
CA ASP A 422 35.11 1.24 -5.63
C ASP A 422 34.61 1.28 -4.18
N GLY A 423 34.31 2.48 -3.67
CA GLY A 423 33.69 2.65 -2.35
C GLY A 423 32.31 2.02 -2.26
N TRP A 424 31.54 2.08 -3.35
CA TRP A 424 30.23 1.42 -3.46
C TRP A 424 30.32 -0.11 -3.35
N ARG A 425 31.30 -0.73 -4.01
CA ARG A 425 31.57 -2.18 -3.92
C ARG A 425 32.01 -2.59 -2.51
N ASP A 426 32.85 -1.81 -1.85
CA ASP A 426 33.24 -2.04 -0.45
C ASP A 426 32.01 -1.99 0.47
N VAL A 427 31.18 -0.94 0.36
CA VAL A 427 29.96 -0.78 1.17
C VAL A 427 28.98 -1.96 1.01
N VAL A 428 28.68 -2.38 -0.23
CA VAL A 428 27.80 -3.54 -0.48
C VAL A 428 28.42 -4.83 0.09
N SER A 429 29.74 -5.01 -0.08
CA SER A 429 30.46 -6.17 0.45
C SER A 429 30.45 -6.20 1.99
N LYS A 430 30.68 -5.07 2.66
CA LYS A 430 30.59 -4.94 4.12
C LYS A 430 29.17 -5.17 4.62
N GLY A 431 28.16 -4.64 3.92
CA GLY A 431 26.75 -4.90 4.24
C GLY A 431 26.45 -6.40 4.33
N ALA A 432 26.83 -7.16 3.29
CA ALA A 432 26.70 -8.62 3.27
C ALA A 432 27.50 -9.31 4.39
N LEU A 433 28.79 -8.96 4.56
CA LEU A 433 29.67 -9.56 5.57
C LEU A 433 29.24 -9.28 7.02
N TRP A 434 28.61 -8.13 7.26
CA TRP A 434 28.11 -7.72 8.58
C TRP A 434 26.64 -8.13 8.84
N GLY A 435 25.94 -8.71 7.87
CA GLY A 435 24.52 -9.04 8.02
C GLY A 435 23.61 -7.81 8.10
N ILE A 436 24.02 -6.71 7.46
CA ILE A 436 23.24 -5.48 7.34
C ILE A 436 22.52 -5.52 5.97
N PRO A 437 21.17 -5.54 5.95
CA PRO A 437 20.43 -5.68 4.70
C PRO A 437 20.53 -4.39 3.90
N THR A 438 21.09 -4.50 2.70
CA THR A 438 21.29 -3.38 1.77
C THR A 438 20.62 -3.64 0.42
N PRO A 439 19.31 -3.97 0.37
CA PRO A 439 18.65 -4.39 -0.85
C PRO A 439 18.71 -3.32 -1.96
N ALA A 440 18.56 -2.03 -1.64
CA ALA A 440 18.63 -0.96 -2.62
C ALA A 440 20.08 -0.72 -3.13
N PHE A 441 21.09 -0.70 -2.25
CA PHE A 441 22.49 -0.60 -2.71
C PHE A 441 22.91 -1.83 -3.54
N SER A 442 22.53 -3.03 -3.09
CA SER A 442 22.88 -4.29 -3.74
C SER A 442 22.22 -4.43 -5.12
N THR A 443 20.93 -4.09 -5.24
CA THR A 443 20.22 -4.19 -6.53
C THR A 443 20.67 -3.11 -7.52
N ALA A 444 21.03 -1.91 -7.06
CA ALA A 444 21.60 -0.89 -7.94
C ALA A 444 22.98 -1.29 -8.49
N LEU A 445 23.84 -1.89 -7.65
CA LEU A 445 25.15 -2.38 -8.10
C LEU A 445 24.99 -3.54 -9.10
N SER A 446 24.06 -4.45 -8.79
CA SER A 446 23.72 -5.59 -9.66
C SER A 446 23.14 -5.13 -11.00
N PHE A 447 22.31 -4.08 -11.01
CA PHE A 447 21.81 -3.44 -12.23
C PHE A 447 22.95 -2.77 -13.02
N TYR A 448 23.83 -2.01 -12.36
CA TYR A 448 24.95 -1.34 -13.04
C TYR A 448 25.88 -2.36 -13.72
N ASP A 449 26.30 -3.40 -12.99
CA ASP A 449 27.13 -4.46 -13.54
C ASP A 449 26.39 -5.28 -14.62
N GLY A 450 25.08 -5.48 -14.48
CA GLY A 450 24.25 -6.11 -15.51
C GLY A 450 24.15 -5.26 -16.80
N TYR A 451 23.89 -3.97 -16.68
CA TYR A 451 23.66 -3.04 -17.79
C TYR A 451 24.92 -2.79 -18.61
N ARG A 452 26.10 -2.71 -17.97
CA ARG A 452 27.38 -2.52 -18.66
C ARG A 452 27.97 -3.81 -19.26
N THR A 453 27.35 -4.98 -19.03
CA THR A 453 27.87 -6.28 -19.47
C THR A 453 27.33 -6.63 -20.86
N LYS A 454 28.22 -6.64 -21.87
CA LYS A 454 27.87 -7.01 -23.26
C LYS A 454 27.15 -8.37 -23.36
N GLU A 455 27.57 -9.35 -22.56
CA GLU A 455 27.09 -10.73 -22.64
C GLU A 455 26.66 -11.26 -21.28
N LEU A 456 25.35 -11.25 -21.02
CA LEU A 456 24.75 -11.78 -19.81
C LEU A 456 24.50 -13.30 -19.91
N PRO A 457 24.45 -14.03 -18.77
CA PRO A 457 24.16 -15.48 -18.72
C PRO A 457 22.72 -15.86 -19.14
N ALA A 458 21.96 -14.92 -19.72
CA ALA A 458 20.63 -15.16 -20.28
C ALA A 458 20.66 -16.14 -21.47
N ASN A 459 21.81 -16.38 -22.09
CA ASN A 459 22.00 -17.46 -23.08
C ASN A 459 21.69 -18.85 -22.48
N LEU A 460 22.14 -19.14 -21.25
CA LEU A 460 21.82 -20.39 -20.55
C LEU A 460 20.34 -20.45 -20.20
N LEU A 461 19.74 -19.34 -19.79
CA LEU A 461 18.29 -19.26 -19.53
C LEU A 461 17.48 -19.56 -20.80
N GLN A 462 17.91 -19.06 -21.97
CA GLN A 462 17.29 -19.41 -23.25
C GLN A 462 17.47 -20.90 -23.60
N ALA A 463 18.67 -21.45 -23.43
CA ALA A 463 18.94 -22.88 -23.67
C ALA A 463 18.10 -23.78 -22.75
N GLN A 464 17.96 -23.43 -21.47
CA GLN A 464 17.08 -24.14 -20.52
C GLN A 464 15.62 -24.11 -20.97
N ARG A 465 15.09 -22.93 -21.33
CA ARG A 465 13.73 -22.77 -21.84
C ARG A 465 13.47 -23.59 -23.10
N ASP A 466 14.44 -23.63 -24.01
CA ASP A 466 14.33 -24.45 -25.22
C ASP A 466 14.39 -25.95 -24.89
N TYR A 467 15.29 -26.36 -23.98
CA TYR A 467 15.45 -27.75 -23.53
C TYR A 467 14.15 -28.35 -22.98
N PHE A 468 13.52 -27.71 -21.99
CA PHE A 468 12.32 -28.28 -21.35
C PHE A 468 11.02 -27.92 -22.07
N GLY A 469 10.98 -26.81 -22.80
CA GLY A 469 9.75 -26.20 -23.30
C GLY A 469 9.63 -26.09 -24.81
N ALA A 470 10.67 -26.45 -25.59
CA ALA A 470 10.78 -26.15 -27.03
C ALA A 470 10.48 -24.66 -27.31
N HIS A 471 10.93 -23.79 -26.41
CA HIS A 471 10.56 -22.38 -26.44
C HIS A 471 11.26 -21.58 -27.53
N THR A 472 12.29 -22.10 -28.20
CA THR A 472 13.15 -21.44 -29.19
C THR A 472 14.04 -20.31 -28.66
N PHE A 473 15.21 -20.15 -29.27
CA PHE A 473 16.22 -19.11 -29.00
C PHE A 473 16.72 -18.48 -30.31
N ARG A 474 17.59 -17.46 -30.23
CA ARG A 474 18.28 -16.87 -31.41
C ARG A 474 19.78 -17.04 -31.28
N ILE A 475 20.45 -17.28 -32.39
CA ILE A 475 21.91 -17.31 -32.47
C ILE A 475 22.48 -15.88 -32.41
N LYS A 476 23.74 -15.74 -31.96
CA LYS A 476 24.47 -14.49 -32.13
C LYS A 476 24.85 -14.29 -33.61
N PRO A 477 24.84 -13.07 -34.16
CA PRO A 477 25.26 -12.80 -35.55
C PRO A 477 26.64 -13.35 -35.88
N GLU A 478 27.63 -13.19 -34.99
CA GLU A 478 29.00 -13.70 -35.16
C GLU A 478 29.14 -15.23 -35.10
N HIS A 479 28.04 -15.96 -34.85
CA HIS A 479 27.98 -17.42 -34.82
C HIS A 479 26.90 -17.98 -35.76
N ALA A 480 26.37 -17.15 -36.66
CA ALA A 480 25.41 -17.59 -37.66
C ALA A 480 26.02 -18.62 -38.63
N SER A 481 25.22 -19.61 -39.02
CA SER A 481 25.59 -20.70 -39.94
C SER A 481 24.34 -21.27 -40.62
N ASP A 482 24.50 -22.17 -41.59
CA ASP A 482 23.36 -22.80 -42.28
C ASP A 482 22.42 -23.55 -41.31
N ASN A 483 22.99 -24.18 -40.29
CA ASN A 483 22.23 -24.88 -39.23
C ASN A 483 21.63 -23.91 -38.19
N PHE A 484 22.23 -22.73 -38.02
CA PHE A 484 21.85 -21.73 -37.04
C PHE A 484 21.81 -20.34 -37.70
N PRO A 485 20.79 -20.04 -38.52
CA PRO A 485 20.74 -18.80 -39.29
C PRO A 485 20.44 -17.58 -38.41
N GLU A 486 21.04 -16.44 -38.74
CA GLU A 486 20.81 -15.17 -38.04
C GLU A 486 19.32 -14.75 -38.09
N GLY A 487 18.86 -14.11 -37.01
CA GLY A 487 17.53 -13.49 -36.94
C GLY A 487 16.34 -14.45 -36.85
N LYS A 488 16.55 -15.76 -37.03
CA LYS A 488 15.49 -16.77 -36.90
C LYS A 488 15.40 -17.31 -35.48
N ASP A 489 14.18 -17.67 -35.10
CA ASP A 489 13.90 -18.44 -33.90
C ASP A 489 14.26 -19.92 -34.19
N ILE A 490 15.09 -20.51 -33.33
CA ILE A 490 15.74 -21.81 -33.49
C ILE A 490 15.35 -22.73 -32.33
N HIS A 491 15.01 -23.98 -32.63
CA HIS A 491 14.86 -25.06 -31.65
C HIS A 491 15.97 -26.11 -31.83
N VAL A 492 16.46 -26.67 -30.73
CA VAL A 492 17.40 -27.81 -30.73
C VAL A 492 16.76 -29.01 -30.02
N ASN A 493 16.85 -30.21 -30.61
CA ASN A 493 16.50 -31.46 -29.93
C ASN A 493 17.63 -31.85 -28.95
N TRP A 494 17.70 -31.17 -27.81
CA TRP A 494 18.74 -31.34 -26.79
C TRP A 494 18.83 -32.75 -26.20
N THR A 495 17.75 -33.55 -26.33
CA THR A 495 17.66 -34.88 -25.72
C THR A 495 18.08 -36.01 -26.66
N GLY A 496 18.09 -35.77 -27.98
CA GLY A 496 18.18 -36.80 -29.01
C GLY A 496 16.99 -37.77 -29.05
N ARG A 497 15.93 -37.54 -28.25
CA ARG A 497 14.83 -38.51 -28.03
C ARG A 497 13.44 -38.00 -28.46
N GLY A 498 13.31 -36.73 -28.83
CA GLY A 498 12.01 -36.11 -29.08
C GLY A 498 11.29 -36.45 -30.39
N GLY A 499 12.05 -36.80 -31.44
CA GLY A 499 11.52 -37.00 -32.79
C GLY A 499 10.68 -35.82 -33.31
N ASN A 500 9.86 -36.07 -34.33
CA ASN A 500 9.03 -35.06 -35.00
C ASN A 500 7.98 -34.40 -34.07
N ILE A 501 7.73 -34.97 -32.88
CA ILE A 501 6.79 -34.43 -31.88
C ILE A 501 7.36 -33.16 -31.22
N GLN A 502 8.69 -33.05 -31.04
CA GLN A 502 9.30 -31.82 -30.53
C GLN A 502 9.30 -30.69 -31.57
N GLU A 503 9.52 -31.00 -32.86
CA GLU A 503 9.42 -30.02 -33.94
C GLU A 503 8.00 -29.43 -34.05
N GLN A 504 6.95 -30.26 -33.94
CA GLN A 504 5.57 -29.79 -33.87
C GLN A 504 5.30 -28.87 -32.67
N ARG A 505 5.94 -29.11 -31.52
CA ARG A 505 5.84 -28.22 -30.35
C ARG A 505 6.53 -26.88 -30.57
N SER A 506 7.68 -26.84 -31.24
CA SER A 506 8.33 -25.59 -31.65
C SER A 506 7.40 -24.75 -32.52
N LEU A 507 6.83 -25.34 -33.59
CA LEU A 507 5.88 -24.67 -34.48
C LEU A 507 4.65 -24.12 -33.74
N MET A 508 4.14 -24.85 -32.75
CA MET A 508 3.06 -24.36 -31.87
C MET A 508 3.52 -23.23 -30.93
N ALA A 509 4.75 -23.29 -30.42
CA ALA A 509 5.34 -22.25 -29.58
C ALA A 509 5.59 -20.95 -30.36
N ASP A 510 6.06 -21.03 -31.60
CA ASP A 510 6.29 -19.89 -32.48
C ASP A 510 4.97 -19.25 -32.93
N ASN A 511 3.95 -20.04 -33.31
CA ASN A 511 2.60 -19.52 -33.53
C ASN A 511 2.03 -18.83 -32.28
N LYS A 512 2.28 -19.38 -31.09
CA LYS A 512 1.86 -18.75 -29.82
C LYS A 512 2.63 -17.45 -29.56
N ARG A 513 3.95 -17.40 -29.80
CA ARG A 513 4.76 -16.17 -29.72
C ARG A 513 4.25 -15.10 -30.67
N GLN A 514 4.01 -15.42 -31.94
CA GLN A 514 3.46 -14.49 -32.92
C GLN A 514 2.06 -14.00 -32.52
N SER A 515 1.21 -14.87 -31.95
CA SER A 515 -0.10 -14.44 -31.42
C SER A 515 0.03 -13.50 -30.21
N VAL A 516 1.09 -13.63 -29.40
CA VAL A 516 1.37 -12.74 -28.26
C VAL A 516 2.03 -11.43 -28.68
N SER A 517 2.95 -11.43 -29.65
CA SER A 517 3.52 -10.19 -30.20
C SER A 517 2.50 -9.41 -31.03
N ALA A 518 1.61 -10.10 -31.75
CA ALA A 518 0.47 -9.47 -32.41
C ALA A 518 -0.51 -8.88 -31.38
N LYS A 519 -0.78 -9.57 -30.26
CA LYS A 519 -1.58 -9.01 -29.15
C LYS A 519 -0.91 -7.80 -28.47
N ALA A 520 0.42 -7.78 -28.36
CA ALA A 520 1.17 -6.63 -27.88
C ALA A 520 1.18 -5.44 -28.88
N GLN A 521 0.89 -5.69 -30.16
CA GLN A 521 0.75 -4.64 -31.18
C GLN A 521 -0.71 -4.35 -31.56
N GLY A 522 -1.69 -5.01 -30.93
CA GLY A 522 -3.11 -4.74 -31.13
C GLY A 522 -4.04 -5.73 -30.42
N GLN A 523 -5.17 -5.21 -29.92
CA GLN A 523 -6.25 -5.92 -29.17
C GLN A 523 -5.93 -6.17 -27.69
N GLN A 524 -6.62 -5.57 -26.72
CA GLN A 524 -8.08 -5.51 -26.52
C GLN A 524 -8.72 -6.92 -26.47
N ALA A 525 -8.95 -7.40 -25.23
CA ALA A 525 -9.82 -8.51 -24.82
C ALA A 525 -9.36 -9.99 -24.93
N ALA A 526 -9.52 -10.66 -23.77
CA ALA A 526 -9.99 -12.04 -23.54
C ALA A 526 -9.09 -13.28 -23.78
N THR A 527 -8.79 -13.97 -22.66
CA THR A 527 -8.81 -15.44 -22.40
C THR A 527 -8.01 -16.42 -23.29
N SER A 528 -7.44 -17.56 -22.85
CA SER A 528 -7.13 -18.19 -21.54
C SER A 528 -6.19 -19.42 -21.86
N SER A 529 -5.88 -20.45 -21.04
CA SER A 529 -6.17 -20.86 -19.65
C SER A 529 -5.03 -21.79 -19.13
N ALA A 530 -4.90 -21.93 -17.80
CA ALA A 530 -4.30 -23.06 -17.07
C ALA A 530 -4.63 -22.92 -15.56
N ALA A 531 -4.62 -24.01 -14.79
CA ALA A 531 -5.12 -24.02 -13.41
C ALA A 531 -4.33 -23.08 -12.46
N MET A 532 -5.04 -22.17 -11.80
CA MET A 532 -4.49 -21.16 -10.89
C MET A 532 -5.52 -20.76 -9.81
N VAL A 533 -5.08 -19.98 -8.82
CA VAL A 533 -5.95 -19.19 -7.93
C VAL A 533 -7.03 -18.50 -8.79
N PRO A 534 -8.32 -18.57 -8.43
CA PRO A 534 -9.38 -18.07 -9.30
C PRO A 534 -9.20 -16.58 -9.58
N SER A 535 -9.04 -16.23 -10.85
CA SER A 535 -8.91 -14.84 -11.27
C SER A 535 -10.24 -14.09 -11.05
N ASP A 536 -10.15 -12.79 -10.79
CA ASP A 536 -11.33 -11.93 -10.67
C ASP A 536 -12.26 -12.06 -11.89
N GLU A 537 -11.72 -12.28 -13.09
CA GLU A 537 -12.49 -12.52 -14.31
C GLU A 537 -13.30 -13.84 -14.26
N ALA A 538 -12.74 -14.91 -13.68
CA ALA A 538 -13.43 -16.19 -13.52
C ALA A 538 -14.54 -16.12 -12.47
N LEU A 539 -14.30 -15.40 -11.36
CA LEU A 539 -15.32 -15.16 -10.33
C LEU A 539 -16.43 -14.24 -10.87
N ASN A 540 -16.11 -13.19 -11.62
CA ASN A 540 -17.10 -12.32 -12.25
C ASN A 540 -18.02 -13.08 -13.22
N LYS A 541 -17.48 -14.02 -14.01
CA LYS A 541 -18.27 -14.88 -14.92
C LYS A 541 -19.15 -15.91 -14.20
N ALA A 542 -18.94 -16.12 -12.91
CA ALA A 542 -19.73 -17.04 -12.09
C ALA A 542 -20.83 -16.35 -11.25
N ILE A 543 -20.98 -15.03 -11.34
CA ILE A 543 -22.02 -14.28 -10.62
C ILE A 543 -23.41 -14.78 -11.04
N GLY A 544 -24.30 -14.96 -10.07
CA GLY A 544 -25.61 -15.59 -10.23
C GLY A 544 -25.57 -17.12 -10.28
N GLY A 545 -24.41 -17.73 -10.52
CA GLY A 545 -24.22 -19.18 -10.49
C GLY A 545 -24.10 -19.74 -9.06
N ARG A 546 -24.40 -21.02 -8.90
CA ARG A 546 -24.16 -21.74 -7.64
C ARG A 546 -22.72 -22.26 -7.63
N ILE A 547 -21.98 -21.97 -6.58
CA ILE A 547 -20.54 -22.20 -6.49
C ILE A 547 -20.16 -22.90 -5.18
N ARG A 548 -18.97 -23.50 -5.16
CA ARG A 548 -18.28 -24.04 -3.99
C ARG A 548 -16.92 -23.37 -3.86
N ILE A 549 -16.64 -22.80 -2.70
CA ILE A 549 -15.36 -22.17 -2.34
C ILE A 549 -14.72 -22.96 -1.21
N THR A 550 -13.44 -23.30 -1.33
CA THR A 550 -12.63 -23.83 -0.22
C THR A 550 -11.62 -22.78 0.20
N THR A 551 -11.49 -22.55 1.51
CA THR A 551 -10.62 -21.51 2.09
C THR A 551 -9.33 -22.08 2.71
N ILE A 552 -8.27 -21.25 2.76
CA ILE A 552 -6.97 -21.61 3.32
C ILE A 552 -6.95 -21.68 4.86
N ALA A 553 -5.99 -22.43 5.41
CA ALA A 553 -5.71 -22.60 6.84
C ALA A 553 -5.46 -21.26 7.57
N PRO A 554 -5.66 -21.16 8.91
CA PRO A 554 -5.86 -22.24 9.89
C PRO A 554 -7.28 -22.80 9.98
N ASN A 555 -8.29 -22.06 9.53
CA ASN A 555 -9.70 -22.47 9.60
C ASN A 555 -10.23 -22.81 8.21
N ALA A 556 -9.63 -23.82 7.57
CA ALA A 556 -10.03 -24.24 6.23
C ALA A 556 -11.49 -24.74 6.24
N SER A 557 -12.35 -24.03 5.51
CA SER A 557 -13.77 -24.33 5.39
C SER A 557 -14.18 -24.39 3.92
N THR A 558 -15.18 -25.22 3.62
CA THR A 558 -15.83 -25.27 2.31
C THR A 558 -17.23 -24.67 2.43
N ILE A 559 -17.55 -23.72 1.57
CA ILE A 559 -18.79 -22.93 1.59
C ILE A 559 -19.45 -23.06 0.22
N GLU A 560 -20.72 -23.46 0.20
CA GLU A 560 -21.55 -23.55 -1.00
C GLU A 560 -22.71 -22.55 -0.95
N GLY A 561 -23.08 -22.02 -2.12
CA GLY A 561 -24.15 -21.05 -2.25
C GLY A 561 -24.15 -20.35 -3.61
N THR A 562 -25.04 -19.38 -3.79
CA THR A 562 -25.10 -18.58 -5.02
C THR A 562 -24.12 -17.41 -4.94
N LEU A 563 -23.23 -17.26 -5.93
CA LEU A 563 -22.31 -16.13 -5.96
C LEU A 563 -23.08 -14.83 -6.25
N PHE A 564 -23.15 -13.94 -5.27
CA PHE A 564 -23.86 -12.68 -5.41
C PHE A 564 -23.01 -11.61 -6.09
N THR A 565 -21.73 -11.51 -5.72
CA THR A 565 -20.78 -10.59 -6.37
C THR A 565 -19.33 -11.03 -6.13
N ALA A 566 -18.46 -10.63 -7.05
CA ALA A 566 -17.01 -10.70 -6.92
C ALA A 566 -16.43 -9.30 -7.19
N CYS A 567 -16.11 -8.57 -6.13
CA CYS A 567 -15.68 -7.17 -6.23
C CYS A 567 -14.16 -7.10 -6.35
N SER A 568 -13.65 -6.83 -7.56
CA SER A 568 -12.22 -6.62 -7.82
C SER A 568 -11.65 -5.40 -7.09
N ILE A 569 -12.47 -4.38 -6.80
CA ILE A 569 -12.06 -3.17 -6.07
C ILE A 569 -11.76 -3.46 -4.59
N THR A 570 -12.56 -4.31 -3.93
CA THR A 570 -12.37 -4.66 -2.51
C THR A 570 -11.68 -6.01 -2.29
N SER A 571 -11.46 -6.77 -3.37
CA SER A 571 -10.99 -8.17 -3.36
C SER A 571 -11.83 -9.09 -2.46
N LEU A 572 -13.15 -8.92 -2.49
CA LEU A 572 -14.13 -9.71 -1.72
C LEU A 572 -15.13 -10.39 -2.65
N VAL A 573 -15.52 -11.63 -2.33
CA VAL A 573 -16.73 -12.27 -2.86
C VAL A 573 -17.82 -12.30 -1.80
N ALA A 574 -19.08 -12.19 -2.21
CA ALA A 574 -20.23 -12.47 -1.37
C ALA A 574 -21.00 -13.68 -1.90
N ILE A 575 -21.20 -14.70 -1.08
CA ILE A 575 -21.92 -15.93 -1.42
C ILE A 575 -23.17 -16.05 -0.55
N ASN A 576 -24.35 -16.17 -1.19
CA ASN A 576 -25.61 -16.42 -0.48
C ASN A 576 -25.73 -17.91 -0.17
N ILE A 577 -25.67 -18.26 1.12
CA ILE A 577 -25.73 -19.64 1.61
C ILE A 577 -27.15 -20.08 2.02
N SER A 578 -28.17 -19.23 1.86
CA SER A 578 -29.54 -19.58 2.21
C SER A 578 -30.03 -20.80 1.40
N ALA A 579 -30.55 -21.82 2.07
CA ALA A 579 -31.19 -22.95 1.40
C ALA A 579 -32.41 -22.45 0.62
N GLN A 580 -32.47 -22.74 -0.69
CA GLN A 580 -33.65 -22.45 -1.50
C GLN A 580 -34.88 -23.14 -0.91
N SER A 581 -35.87 -22.36 -0.50
CA SER A 581 -37.19 -22.89 -0.16
C SER A 581 -37.86 -23.44 -1.42
N SER A 582 -38.58 -24.55 -1.29
CA SER A 582 -39.27 -25.23 -2.39
C SER A 582 -40.55 -24.52 -2.89
N ASN A 583 -40.76 -23.25 -2.53
CA ASN A 583 -41.93 -22.44 -2.88
C ASN A 583 -41.50 -21.13 -3.56
N PRO A 584 -41.74 -20.94 -4.87
CA PRO A 584 -41.33 -19.74 -5.61
C PRO A 584 -42.10 -18.44 -5.27
N SER A 585 -43.14 -18.50 -4.44
CA SER A 585 -44.15 -17.44 -4.30
C SER A 585 -43.91 -16.41 -3.20
N SER A 586 -42.79 -16.48 -2.46
CA SER A 586 -42.42 -15.48 -1.45
C SER A 586 -41.23 -14.63 -1.92
N ALA A 587 -41.51 -13.43 -2.45
CA ALA A 587 -40.53 -12.48 -3.01
C ALA A 587 -39.63 -11.78 -1.97
N GLN A 588 -39.32 -12.46 -0.87
CA GLN A 588 -38.57 -11.91 0.27
C GLN A 588 -37.68 -12.99 0.89
N GLN A 589 -36.74 -13.53 0.10
CA GLN A 589 -35.70 -14.40 0.61
C GLN A 589 -34.74 -13.59 1.50
N SER A 590 -34.61 -13.96 2.77
CA SER A 590 -33.54 -13.43 3.63
C SER A 590 -32.22 -14.01 3.14
N GLY A 591 -31.46 -13.24 2.35
CA GLY A 591 -30.14 -13.65 1.90
C GLY A 591 -29.18 -13.74 3.08
N ASP A 592 -28.62 -14.93 3.29
CA ASP A 592 -27.58 -15.16 4.30
C ASP A 592 -26.23 -15.14 3.58
N TYR A 593 -25.59 -13.97 3.61
CA TYR A 593 -24.40 -13.69 2.79
C TYR A 593 -23.11 -13.87 3.59
N HIS A 594 -22.29 -14.83 3.18
CA HIS A 594 -20.90 -14.92 3.62
C HIS A 594 -20.00 -14.05 2.73
N ILE A 595 -19.22 -13.18 3.35
CA ILE A 595 -18.21 -12.36 2.67
C ILE A 595 -16.83 -13.02 2.87
N ILE A 596 -16.16 -13.35 1.78
CA ILE A 596 -14.88 -14.06 1.78
C ILE A 596 -13.85 -13.22 1.01
N PRO A 597 -12.68 -12.90 1.59
CA PRO A 597 -11.59 -12.30 0.82
C PRO A 597 -11.08 -13.25 -0.26
N ILE A 598 -10.90 -12.76 -1.49
CA ILE A 598 -10.42 -13.56 -2.63
C ILE A 598 -9.04 -14.17 -2.31
N SER A 599 -8.19 -13.45 -1.58
CA SER A 599 -6.90 -13.92 -1.06
C SER A 599 -6.96 -15.11 -0.09
N ARG A 600 -8.16 -15.48 0.41
CA ARG A 600 -8.36 -16.68 1.24
C ARG A 600 -8.93 -17.87 0.47
N ILE A 601 -9.28 -17.70 -0.81
CA ILE A 601 -9.83 -18.78 -1.64
C ILE A 601 -8.68 -19.67 -2.13
N GLN A 602 -8.66 -20.92 -1.66
CA GLN A 602 -7.73 -21.95 -2.13
C GLN A 602 -8.18 -22.51 -3.49
N SER A 603 -9.47 -22.78 -3.62
CA SER A 603 -10.08 -23.32 -4.83
C SER A 603 -11.54 -22.90 -4.96
N PHE A 604 -12.00 -22.87 -6.21
CA PHE A 604 -13.33 -22.46 -6.61
C PHE A 604 -13.87 -23.49 -7.62
N GLN A 605 -15.12 -23.89 -7.46
CA GLN A 605 -15.83 -24.79 -8.37
C GLN A 605 -17.23 -24.22 -8.68
N LEU A 606 -17.55 -24.09 -9.96
CA LEU A 606 -18.91 -23.79 -10.41
C LEU A 606 -19.76 -25.08 -10.40
N LEU A 607 -20.94 -25.02 -9.77
CA LEU A 607 -21.87 -26.15 -9.62
C LEU A 607 -23.06 -26.02 -10.57
N SER A 608 -23.56 -24.79 -10.78
CA SER A 608 -24.58 -24.48 -11.79
C SER A 608 -24.45 -23.04 -12.28
N LEU A 609 -24.88 -22.79 -13.51
CA LEU A 609 -25.03 -21.44 -14.06
C LEU A 609 -26.25 -20.73 -13.44
N ALA A 610 -26.32 -19.41 -13.63
CA ALA A 610 -27.50 -18.61 -13.28
C ALA A 610 -28.72 -19.02 -14.13
N SER A 611 -29.90 -19.06 -13.52
CA SER A 611 -31.16 -19.28 -14.24
C SER A 611 -31.52 -18.05 -15.10
N SER A 612 -31.62 -18.24 -16.41
CA SER A 612 -31.82 -17.17 -17.40
C SER A 612 -33.29 -16.72 -17.54
N GLU A 613 -33.96 -16.43 -16.42
CA GLU A 613 -35.39 -16.06 -16.36
C GLU A 613 -35.61 -14.65 -15.75
N THR A 614 -34.90 -13.63 -16.26
CA THR A 614 -35.31 -12.22 -16.14
C THR A 614 -34.80 -11.42 -17.33
N ASP A 615 -35.69 -10.74 -18.05
CA ASP A 615 -35.34 -9.82 -19.13
C ASP A 615 -34.56 -8.60 -18.62
N GLY A 616 -33.46 -8.27 -19.31
CA GLY A 616 -32.81 -6.96 -19.22
C GLY A 616 -31.73 -6.78 -18.12
N ALA A 617 -30.48 -6.61 -18.57
CA ALA A 617 -29.34 -6.05 -17.85
C ALA A 617 -28.84 -6.77 -16.57
N SER A 618 -27.72 -7.50 -16.75
CA SER A 618 -26.85 -8.10 -15.72
C SER A 618 -27.45 -9.26 -14.89
N GLY A 619 -26.73 -10.40 -14.84
CA GLY A 619 -27.08 -11.56 -14.00
C GLY A 619 -26.80 -11.36 -12.50
N ALA A 620 -26.90 -10.13 -11.99
CA ALA A 620 -26.70 -9.81 -10.58
C ALA A 620 -28.00 -10.09 -9.81
N PRO A 621 -27.98 -10.84 -8.68
CA PRO A 621 -29.20 -11.10 -7.93
C PRO A 621 -29.76 -9.82 -7.28
N PRO A 622 -31.08 -9.71 -7.06
CA PRO A 622 -31.69 -8.49 -6.54
C PRO A 622 -31.26 -8.17 -5.10
N LEU A 623 -30.95 -6.88 -4.85
CA LEU A 623 -30.73 -6.34 -3.51
C LEU A 623 -32.06 -6.02 -2.82
N HIS A 624 -32.46 -6.86 -1.87
CA HIS A 624 -33.61 -6.58 -1.01
C HIS A 624 -33.27 -5.58 0.10
N ALA A 625 -34.28 -4.83 0.56
CA ALA A 625 -34.13 -3.87 1.65
C ALA A 625 -33.71 -4.57 2.97
N LEU A 626 -32.76 -3.96 3.67
CA LEU A 626 -32.18 -4.49 4.90
C LEU A 626 -33.17 -4.34 6.07
N ASP A 627 -33.48 -5.43 6.79
CA ASP A 627 -34.31 -5.35 8.00
C ASP A 627 -33.51 -4.72 9.16
N THR A 628 -33.58 -3.39 9.22
CA THR A 628 -32.96 -2.58 10.28
C THR A 628 -33.53 -2.86 11.67
N ARG A 629 -34.73 -3.44 11.80
CA ARG A 629 -35.31 -3.82 13.09
C ARG A 629 -34.65 -5.10 13.60
N ALA A 630 -34.57 -6.15 12.76
CA ALA A 630 -33.87 -7.38 13.10
C ALA A 630 -32.37 -7.13 13.42
N LEU A 631 -31.72 -6.22 12.71
CA LEU A 631 -30.33 -5.83 13.00
C LEU A 631 -30.18 -5.14 14.35
N LYS A 632 -31.05 -4.18 14.70
CA LYS A 632 -31.05 -3.54 16.03
C LYS A 632 -31.31 -4.56 17.15
N THR A 633 -32.17 -5.56 16.93
CA THR A 633 -32.37 -6.66 17.88
C THR A 633 -31.11 -7.53 18.03
N ARG A 634 -30.40 -7.84 16.93
CA ARG A 634 -29.12 -8.57 16.99
C ARG A 634 -28.02 -7.77 17.71
N GLU A 635 -27.92 -6.48 17.45
CA GLU A 635 -27.02 -5.55 18.12
C GLU A 635 -27.30 -5.50 19.63
N ALA A 636 -28.54 -5.25 20.03
CA ALA A 636 -28.94 -5.23 21.44
C ALA A 636 -28.62 -6.56 22.16
N ASN A 637 -28.89 -7.70 21.51
CA ASN A 637 -28.58 -9.02 22.06
C ASN A 637 -27.06 -9.28 22.18
N ALA A 638 -26.25 -8.75 21.26
CA ALA A 638 -24.78 -8.85 21.34
C ALA A 638 -24.21 -7.96 22.46
N VAL A 639 -24.70 -6.72 22.57
CA VAL A 639 -24.33 -5.79 23.65
C VAL A 639 -24.73 -6.36 25.01
N ALA A 640 -25.93 -6.90 25.16
CA ALA A 640 -26.39 -7.53 26.41
C ALA A 640 -25.49 -8.70 26.83
N LYS A 641 -25.10 -9.59 25.90
CA LYS A 641 -24.16 -10.68 26.17
C LYS A 641 -22.76 -10.19 26.59
N LEU A 642 -22.27 -9.12 25.96
CA LEU A 642 -20.98 -8.51 26.34
C LEU A 642 -21.06 -7.89 27.73
N GLN A 643 -22.11 -7.14 28.05
CA GLN A 643 -22.36 -6.57 29.38
C GLN A 643 -22.48 -7.66 30.45
N GLU A 644 -23.17 -8.77 30.17
CA GLU A 644 -23.24 -9.92 31.08
C GLU A 644 -21.86 -10.56 31.30
N SER A 645 -21.04 -10.68 30.24
CA SER A 645 -19.68 -11.21 30.35
C SER A 645 -18.75 -10.29 31.15
N GLU A 646 -18.91 -8.96 31.04
CA GLU A 646 -18.13 -7.99 31.81
C GLU A 646 -18.57 -7.96 33.28
N ALA A 647 -19.87 -8.03 33.56
CA ALA A 647 -20.43 -8.04 34.91
C ALA A 647 -19.98 -9.26 35.74
N ARG A 648 -19.61 -10.37 35.08
CA ARG A 648 -19.04 -11.57 35.72
C ARG A 648 -17.54 -11.45 36.01
N ARG A 649 -16.83 -10.44 35.49
CA ARG A 649 -15.38 -10.27 35.65
C ARG A 649 -15.03 -9.31 36.77
N GLY A 650 -14.37 -9.82 37.81
CA GLY A 650 -13.91 -9.02 38.95
C GLY A 650 -12.82 -8.03 38.54
N LYS A 651 -12.96 -6.78 38.98
CA LYS A 651 -12.02 -5.69 38.69
C LYS A 651 -11.07 -5.50 39.88
N GLY A 652 -9.77 -5.69 39.67
CA GLY A 652 -8.73 -5.57 40.72
C GLY A 652 -8.62 -6.76 41.69
N VAL A 653 -9.21 -7.91 41.35
CA VAL A 653 -9.21 -9.13 42.19
C VAL A 653 -8.18 -10.16 41.74
N THR A 654 -7.85 -11.14 42.60
CA THR A 654 -6.92 -12.23 42.26
C THR A 654 -7.59 -13.30 41.40
N ARG A 655 -6.79 -14.15 40.73
CA ARG A 655 -7.30 -15.31 39.99
C ARG A 655 -8.09 -16.27 40.88
N GLU A 656 -7.65 -16.51 42.12
CA GLU A 656 -8.38 -17.32 43.12
C GLU A 656 -9.76 -16.72 43.41
N ALA A 657 -9.88 -15.39 43.55
CA ALA A 657 -11.16 -14.72 43.77
C ALA A 657 -12.12 -14.87 42.58
N GLN A 658 -11.61 -14.80 41.34
CA GLN A 658 -12.41 -15.07 40.14
C GLN A 658 -12.83 -16.54 40.05
N ASP A 659 -11.94 -17.50 40.36
CA ASP A 659 -12.28 -18.93 40.42
C ASP A 659 -13.39 -19.21 41.46
N ILE A 660 -13.34 -18.55 42.63
CA ILE A 660 -14.39 -18.64 43.66
C ILE A 660 -15.71 -18.06 43.13
N PHE A 661 -15.68 -16.85 42.53
CA PHE A 661 -16.86 -16.23 41.93
C PHE A 661 -17.50 -17.15 40.87
N ASP A 662 -16.70 -17.66 39.93
CA ASP A 662 -17.16 -18.53 38.84
C ASP A 662 -17.73 -19.86 39.37
N ALA A 663 -17.24 -20.37 40.51
CA ALA A 663 -17.79 -21.56 41.16
C ALA A 663 -19.16 -21.28 41.79
N PHE A 664 -19.30 -20.17 42.51
CA PHE A 664 -20.58 -19.73 43.07
C PHE A 664 -21.63 -19.45 41.99
N SER A 665 -21.28 -18.69 40.94
CA SER A 665 -22.17 -18.32 39.82
C SER A 665 -22.78 -19.51 39.06
N ARG A 666 -22.24 -20.73 39.22
CA ARG A 666 -22.82 -21.96 38.62
C ARG A 666 -24.01 -22.52 39.40
N THR A 667 -24.16 -22.15 40.66
CA THR A 667 -25.10 -22.80 41.59
C THR A 667 -25.97 -21.83 42.38
N MET A 668 -25.55 -20.57 42.51
CA MET A 668 -26.27 -19.50 43.18
C MET A 668 -26.10 -18.18 42.40
N PRO A 669 -27.08 -17.26 42.43
CA PRO A 669 -26.89 -15.91 41.93
C PRO A 669 -25.70 -15.26 42.64
N ALA A 670 -24.73 -14.76 41.87
CA ALA A 670 -23.54 -14.11 42.40
C ALA A 670 -23.19 -12.89 41.57
N ARG A 671 -22.83 -11.79 42.24
CA ARG A 671 -22.38 -10.54 41.60
C ARG A 671 -21.17 -9.96 42.31
N TRP A 672 -20.37 -9.21 41.57
CA TRP A 672 -19.30 -8.40 42.16
C TRP A 672 -19.89 -7.14 42.80
N ASP A 673 -19.32 -6.73 43.93
CA ASP A 673 -19.54 -5.44 44.56
C ASP A 673 -18.18 -4.83 44.93
N GLY A 674 -17.64 -4.01 44.02
CA GLY A 674 -16.23 -3.65 44.02
C GLY A 674 -15.34 -4.90 43.91
N ALA A 675 -14.56 -5.17 44.97
CA ALA A 675 -13.74 -6.37 45.10
C ALA A 675 -14.43 -7.51 45.90
N ASN A 676 -15.64 -7.30 46.44
CA ASN A 676 -16.37 -8.30 47.22
C ASN A 676 -17.24 -9.17 46.31
N ILE A 677 -17.48 -10.41 46.74
CA ILE A 677 -18.44 -11.33 46.11
C ILE A 677 -19.73 -11.29 46.91
N VAL A 678 -20.86 -10.95 46.28
CA VAL A 678 -22.20 -11.00 46.89
C VAL A 678 -22.95 -12.20 46.35
N ILE A 679 -23.41 -13.08 47.26
CA ILE A 679 -24.15 -14.32 46.96
C ILE A 679 -25.60 -14.16 47.38
N ALA A 680 -26.51 -14.35 46.40
CA ALA A 680 -27.97 -14.27 46.53
C ALA A 680 -28.48 -13.01 47.25
N ASP A 681 -27.72 -11.90 47.18
CA ASP A 681 -27.91 -10.66 47.94
C ASP A 681 -28.06 -10.82 49.47
N ALA A 682 -27.69 -12.00 50.00
CA ALA A 682 -27.84 -12.38 51.41
C ALA A 682 -26.50 -12.49 52.15
N VAL A 683 -25.40 -12.84 51.45
CA VAL A 683 -24.06 -13.00 52.05
C VAL A 683 -23.01 -12.29 51.20
N VAL A 684 -22.14 -11.53 51.85
CA VAL A 684 -20.94 -10.93 51.23
C VAL A 684 -19.69 -11.67 51.67
N ILE A 685 -18.78 -11.90 50.73
CA ILE A 685 -17.46 -12.50 50.94
C ILE A 685 -16.41 -11.45 50.55
N SER A 686 -15.67 -10.95 51.55
CA SER A 686 -14.61 -9.94 51.36
C SER A 686 -13.23 -10.58 51.26
N LYS A 687 -12.27 -9.88 50.66
CA LYS A 687 -10.84 -10.24 50.66
C LYS A 687 -10.34 -10.43 52.11
N PRO A 688 -9.61 -11.51 52.46
CA PRO A 688 -8.96 -12.51 51.60
C PRO A 688 -9.81 -13.72 51.15
N TYR A 689 -11.14 -13.64 51.20
CA TYR A 689 -12.11 -14.64 50.69
C TYR A 689 -12.08 -15.98 51.43
N ARG A 690 -11.87 -15.95 52.74
CA ARG A 690 -11.94 -17.10 53.64
C ARG A 690 -13.37 -17.30 54.17
N VAL A 691 -13.59 -18.45 54.80
CA VAL A 691 -14.88 -18.81 55.43
C VAL A 691 -15.29 -17.80 56.51
N ASP A 692 -14.31 -17.29 57.27
CA ASP A 692 -14.53 -16.28 58.33
C ASP A 692 -14.84 -14.89 57.75
N ASP A 693 -14.40 -14.59 56.52
CA ASP A 693 -14.66 -13.31 55.83
C ASP A 693 -16.09 -13.21 55.26
N CYS A 694 -16.88 -14.30 55.37
CA CYS A 694 -18.30 -14.30 55.01
C CYS A 694 -19.13 -13.58 56.07
N LYS A 695 -19.97 -12.62 55.66
CA LYS A 695 -20.92 -11.90 56.51
C LYS A 695 -22.32 -11.89 55.91
N ALA A 696 -23.35 -12.08 56.73
CA ALA A 696 -24.73 -11.90 56.29
C ALA A 696 -25.01 -10.40 56.07
N LEU A 697 -25.72 -10.07 54.99
CA LEU A 697 -26.15 -8.71 54.67
C LEU A 697 -27.45 -8.32 55.39
N VAL A 698 -28.24 -9.30 55.83
CA VAL A 698 -29.48 -9.11 56.61
C VAL A 698 -29.30 -9.71 58.00
N ALA A 699 -29.62 -8.94 59.04
CA ALA A 699 -29.55 -9.40 60.43
C ALA A 699 -30.59 -10.51 60.69
N GLY A 700 -30.13 -11.69 61.10
CA GLY A 700 -30.96 -12.85 61.46
C GLY A 700 -30.84 -14.06 60.52
N ASP A 701 -30.34 -13.90 59.29
CA ASP A 701 -30.20 -15.03 58.35
C ASP A 701 -28.89 -15.83 58.58
N SER A 702 -28.85 -16.56 59.70
CA SER A 702 -27.76 -17.48 60.01
C SER A 702 -27.71 -18.70 59.09
N ALA A 703 -28.84 -19.04 58.44
CA ALA A 703 -28.98 -20.20 57.58
C ALA A 703 -28.28 -20.00 56.22
N ALA A 704 -28.48 -18.86 55.57
CA ALA A 704 -27.78 -18.51 54.33
C ALA A 704 -26.26 -18.39 54.57
N LEU A 705 -25.85 -17.73 55.66
CA LEU A 705 -24.44 -17.60 56.03
C LEU A 705 -23.76 -18.96 56.23
N THR A 706 -24.41 -19.88 56.96
CA THR A 706 -23.89 -21.24 57.19
C THR A 706 -23.78 -22.03 55.88
N ARG A 707 -24.76 -21.88 54.98
CA ARG A 707 -24.76 -22.54 53.66
C ARG A 707 -23.62 -22.03 52.79
N VAL A 708 -23.46 -20.71 52.66
CA VAL A 708 -22.40 -20.08 51.83
C VAL A 708 -21.01 -20.43 52.36
N ARG A 709 -20.82 -20.40 53.69
CA ARG A 709 -19.56 -20.83 54.32
C ARG A 709 -19.16 -22.27 53.96
N LYS A 710 -20.11 -23.22 54.05
CA LYS A 710 -19.88 -24.62 53.69
C LYS A 710 -19.56 -24.81 52.20
N VAL A 711 -20.21 -24.05 51.30
CA VAL A 711 -19.91 -24.09 49.87
C VAL A 711 -18.52 -23.51 49.58
N LEU A 712 -18.17 -22.37 50.18
CA LEU A 712 -16.85 -21.74 50.03
C LEU A 712 -15.72 -22.67 50.50
N GLU A 713 -15.89 -23.35 51.64
CA GLU A 713 -14.93 -24.32 52.15
C GLU A 713 -14.71 -25.49 51.16
N MET A 714 -15.77 -26.05 50.60
CA MET A 714 -15.68 -27.12 49.60
C MET A 714 -15.01 -26.65 48.29
N GLU A 715 -15.36 -25.48 47.77
CA GLU A 715 -14.78 -24.97 46.52
C GLU A 715 -13.32 -24.56 46.69
N ARG A 716 -12.93 -23.95 47.82
CA ARG A 716 -11.51 -23.66 48.10
C ARG A 716 -10.68 -24.94 48.19
N LYS A 717 -11.19 -26.00 48.83
CA LYS A 717 -10.53 -27.32 48.85
C LYS A 717 -10.38 -27.94 47.45
N LYS A 718 -11.36 -27.77 46.56
CA LYS A 718 -11.26 -28.20 45.15
C LYS A 718 -10.20 -27.38 44.38
N ILE A 719 -10.15 -26.06 44.60
CA ILE A 719 -9.17 -25.17 43.96
C ILE A 719 -7.75 -25.52 44.43
N GLU A 720 -7.54 -25.78 45.72
CA GLU A 720 -6.27 -26.26 46.28
C GLU A 720 -5.83 -27.61 45.66
N LEU A 721 -6.74 -28.60 45.58
CA LEU A 721 -6.46 -29.88 44.94
C LEU A 721 -6.10 -29.73 43.45
N ARG A 722 -6.83 -28.89 42.71
CA ARG A 722 -6.56 -28.58 41.30
C ARG A 722 -5.19 -27.92 41.12
N ASN A 723 -4.84 -26.98 41.99
CA ASN A 723 -3.55 -26.30 41.95
C ASN A 723 -2.40 -27.26 42.32
N ALA A 724 -2.58 -28.13 43.32
CA ALA A 724 -1.62 -29.17 43.68
C ALA A 724 -1.36 -30.17 42.53
N SER A 725 -2.42 -30.64 41.86
CA SER A 725 -2.28 -31.50 40.67
C SER A 725 -1.54 -30.80 39.51
N THR A 726 -1.77 -29.49 39.33
CA THR A 726 -1.08 -28.70 38.30
C THR A 726 0.41 -28.54 38.63
N THR A 727 0.78 -28.44 39.91
CA THR A 727 2.18 -28.39 40.36
C THR A 727 2.90 -29.73 40.15
N ILE A 728 2.25 -30.85 40.43
CA ILE A 728 2.81 -32.21 40.21
C ILE A 728 3.03 -32.50 38.71
N GLY A 729 2.16 -31.97 37.83
CA GLY A 729 2.36 -32.05 36.39
C GLY A 729 3.63 -31.34 35.89
N ASN A 730 4.02 -30.24 36.54
CA ASN A 730 5.18 -29.43 36.14
C ASN A 730 6.52 -29.89 36.76
N THR A 731 6.51 -30.61 37.89
CA THR A 731 7.76 -31.13 38.49
C THR A 731 8.29 -32.38 37.79
N ASN A 732 7.46 -33.13 37.08
CA ASN A 732 7.85 -34.36 36.37
C ASN A 732 8.66 -34.16 35.08
N HIS A 733 8.99 -32.91 34.70
CA HIS A 733 9.83 -32.63 33.52
C HIS A 733 11.28 -32.20 33.83
N PHE A 734 11.69 -32.14 35.10
CA PHE A 734 13.07 -31.78 35.50
C PHE A 734 13.64 -32.67 36.63
N ALA A 735 13.75 -33.98 36.40
CA ALA A 735 14.67 -34.86 37.15
C ALA A 735 14.85 -36.25 36.49
N ARG A 736 15.85 -36.41 35.61
CA ARG A 736 16.41 -37.73 35.27
C ARG A 736 17.93 -37.68 35.11
N ASN A 737 18.59 -37.87 36.25
CA ASN A 737 19.98 -38.25 36.55
C ASN A 737 20.27 -37.66 37.94
N SER A 738 20.86 -38.33 38.93
CA SER A 738 21.24 -39.73 39.19
C SER A 738 21.40 -39.80 40.74
N THR A 739 21.18 -40.85 41.52
CA THR A 739 21.86 -42.16 41.59
C THR A 739 21.32 -42.81 42.89
N GLN A 740 20.97 -44.10 42.87
CA GLN A 740 21.28 -45.10 43.92
C GLN A 740 20.38 -46.33 43.74
N ASN A 741 20.94 -47.38 43.17
CA ASN A 741 20.88 -48.68 43.82
C ASN A 741 22.12 -49.49 43.43
N LYS A 742 22.86 -49.96 44.43
CA LYS A 742 23.94 -50.94 44.23
C LYS A 742 23.30 -52.33 44.32
N GLU A 743 23.53 -53.18 43.33
CA GLU A 743 24.10 -54.52 43.54
C GLU A 743 24.38 -55.23 42.20
N ARG A 744 25.56 -55.87 42.14
CA ARG A 744 26.01 -57.05 41.34
C ARG A 744 25.35 -57.28 39.96
N VAL A 745 26.10 -57.52 38.87
CA VAL A 745 27.15 -58.55 38.68
C VAL A 745 28.17 -58.08 37.62
N ALA A 746 29.42 -58.56 37.69
CA ALA A 746 30.48 -58.30 36.71
C ALA A 746 30.80 -59.55 35.84
N VAL A 747 31.28 -59.35 34.60
CA VAL A 747 32.18 -60.23 33.80
C VAL A 747 32.67 -59.40 32.57
N PRO A 748 33.89 -59.62 32.00
CA PRO A 748 34.66 -58.52 31.40
C PRO A 748 34.78 -58.51 29.85
N THR A 749 35.29 -57.40 29.32
CA THR A 749 35.62 -57.13 27.91
C THR A 749 37.00 -57.67 27.47
N ARG A 750 37.17 -57.90 26.16
CA ARG A 750 38.47 -58.13 25.50
C ARG A 750 38.44 -57.77 24.01
N LEU A 751 39.64 -57.58 23.42
CA LEU A 751 39.98 -57.25 22.02
C LEU A 751 39.84 -55.75 21.67
N ASP A 752 40.90 -54.96 21.37
CA ASP A 752 41.93 -55.04 20.29
C ASP A 752 41.43 -54.37 18.97
N SER A 753 42.11 -53.47 18.24
CA SER A 753 43.51 -52.97 18.23
C SER A 753 43.61 -51.45 17.80
N PRO A 754 44.62 -50.91 17.07
CA PRO A 754 45.61 -50.01 17.70
C PRO A 754 45.84 -48.64 17.00
N ALA A 755 46.62 -47.77 17.67
CA ALA A 755 47.14 -46.52 17.11
C ALA A 755 48.57 -46.65 16.51
N PRO A 756 48.99 -45.77 15.58
CA PRO A 756 50.39 -45.67 15.15
C PRO A 756 51.26 -44.86 16.14
N ARG A 757 52.58 -45.12 16.12
CA ARG A 757 53.58 -44.61 17.09
C ARG A 757 54.59 -43.64 16.47
N LYS A 758 55.34 -43.00 17.39
CA LYS A 758 56.70 -42.40 17.30
C LYS A 758 56.72 -40.88 17.04
N GLY A 759 57.54 -40.10 17.75
CA GLY A 759 58.45 -40.45 18.86
C GLY A 759 59.37 -39.28 19.22
N GLY A 760 59.91 -39.28 20.44
CA GLY A 760 60.69 -38.18 21.02
C GLY A 760 60.39 -38.06 22.50
#